data_AF-A0AA36JFD8-F1
#
_entry.id   AF-A0AA36JFD8-F1
#
_cell.length_a   1.000
_cell.length_b   1.000
_cell.length_c   1.000
_cell.angle_alpha   90.00
_cell.angle_beta   90.00
_cell.angle_gamma   90.00
#
_symmetry.space_group_name_H-M   'P 1'
#
loop_
_entity.id
_entity.type
_entity.pdbx_description
1 polymer ?
#
loop_
_entity_poly.entity_id
_entity_poly.type
_entity_poly.pdbx_seq_one_letter_code
_entity_poly.pdbx_strand_id
1 'polypeptide(L)'
;MPPQQRRVLIIGGSFAGLAAGRDLASHYLVTIIDAKEFFEYTPGVLRAYVKPKHLDALTFTLQPVIETRMACKYIWGEVKELNGEQKTATYKPMFQSDRETIDFDFCIIAAGCNFGPFHKWGESLWFPTIHEEARPEGSWPHLDERFLEGRRRHVLEEYNTIKALNDKAASILVVGAGFIGVEWVTELQHFFPKLKLTIIDFLPQPLGPLPKSAATYCENYMKKVGIKQFYNTKYDAKSPDFWNAIGLPSGPDKEYVCIGVKASNYFMPKETLSEKGPGGGGWILMDMNLGVKTREGKPWGADDKGYPRIFAVGDCNYSCVEAPGKKPDEWPIPPIPKISYPGEEMCIVACKNIEHIDKMLFQNKTTDCCGGELKVVDMHWPWGAGMFATSLGPDDACFVAGANWEKNSGLCCVWGQVCAVQKEFIEASKTDECAYGFIGRCIWYFVHHTPVPQSLLAQVFLFEFSLVIDMPPQQRRVLLIGGSFAGLAAGRDLASHYLVTIIDAKEFFEYTPGVLRAYVKPKHLDALTFTLQPVIETRMACKYIWGEVKELNGEQKTATYKPMFQSDRETIDFDFCIIAAGCNFGPFHKWGESLWFPTIHEDARPEGSWPHLDERFLEGRRRHVLEEYNTIKALNDKAASILVVGAGFIGVEWVTELQHFFPKLKLTIIDFLPQPLGPLPKSAATYCENYMKKVGIKQFYNTKYDAKSPDFWNAIGLPSGPDKEYVCIGVKASNYFMPKETLSEKGPGGGGWILMDMNLGVKTREGKPWGADDKGYPRIFAVGDCNYSCVEAPGKKPDEWPIPPIPKISYPGEEMCIVACKNIEHIDKMLFQNKTTDCCGGELKVADMHWPWGAGMFATSLGPDDACFVAGANWEKNSGLCCVWGQVCAVQKEFIEASKTDECAYGFIGRCIWYFVHHTPVHLFGGGPRWGY
;
A
#
# COMPACT_ATOMS: atom_id res chain seq x y z
N MET A 1 -3.86 -0.19 -44.38
CA MET A 1 -3.71 -0.76 -43.03
C MET A 1 -3.21 0.35 -42.12
N PRO A 2 -3.66 0.46 -40.87
CA PRO A 2 -3.02 1.33 -39.90
C PRO A 2 -1.51 0.98 -39.82
N PRO A 3 -0.60 1.94 -39.63
CA PRO A 3 0.80 1.60 -39.42
C PRO A 3 0.91 0.68 -38.20
N GLN A 4 1.53 -0.49 -38.38
CA GLN A 4 1.80 -1.42 -37.28
C GLN A 4 2.63 -0.66 -36.22
N GLN A 5 2.14 -0.65 -34.98
CA GLN A 5 2.82 0.02 -33.87
C GLN A 5 4.09 -0.77 -33.53
N ARG A 6 5.25 -0.11 -33.47
CA ARG A 6 6.56 -0.76 -33.28
C ARG A 6 6.71 -1.20 -31.83
N ARG A 7 7.49 -2.24 -31.62
CA ARG A 7 7.67 -2.89 -30.32
C ARG A 7 8.94 -2.42 -29.65
N VAL A 8 8.82 -2.00 -28.39
CA VAL A 8 9.95 -1.61 -27.56
C VAL A 8 10.05 -2.57 -26.38
N LEU A 9 11.20 -3.23 -26.25
CA LEU A 9 11.54 -4.05 -25.09
C LEU A 9 12.37 -3.23 -24.10
N ILE A 10 11.96 -3.17 -22.83
CA ILE A 10 12.72 -2.56 -21.75
C ILE A 10 13.16 -3.66 -20.78
N ILE A 11 14.46 -3.77 -20.52
CA ILE A 11 15.04 -4.74 -19.58
C ILE A 11 15.39 -4.00 -18.28
N GLY A 12 14.60 -4.21 -17.24
CA GLY A 12 14.70 -3.54 -15.95
C GLY A 12 13.55 -2.55 -15.72
N GLY A 13 12.82 -2.70 -14.61
CA GLY A 13 11.66 -1.92 -14.19
C GLY A 13 11.96 -1.03 -12.97
N SER A 14 13.12 -0.39 -12.94
CA SER A 14 13.48 0.62 -11.91
C SER A 14 13.42 2.04 -12.50
N PHE A 15 14.11 3.03 -11.92
CA PHE A 15 14.06 4.45 -12.29
C PHE A 15 14.06 4.69 -13.82
N ALA A 16 15.16 4.33 -14.51
CA ALA A 16 15.31 4.57 -15.95
C ALA A 16 14.34 3.76 -16.81
N GLY A 17 14.05 2.50 -16.44
CA GLY A 17 13.14 1.65 -17.20
C GLY A 17 11.67 2.06 -17.08
N LEU A 18 11.25 2.50 -15.89
CA LEU A 18 9.92 3.08 -15.68
C LEU A 18 9.79 4.41 -16.41
N ALA A 19 10.83 5.26 -16.40
CA ALA A 19 10.84 6.49 -17.20
C ALA A 19 10.67 6.19 -18.70
N ALA A 20 11.42 5.22 -19.24
CA ALA A 20 11.30 4.80 -20.64
C ALA A 20 9.89 4.31 -20.97
N GLY A 21 9.31 3.51 -20.08
CA GLY A 21 7.95 3.01 -20.24
C GLY A 21 6.93 4.14 -20.31
N ARG A 22 7.04 5.14 -19.41
CA ARG A 22 6.13 6.30 -19.38
C ARG A 22 6.19 7.11 -20.68
N ASP A 23 7.40 7.34 -21.20
CA ASP A 23 7.60 8.19 -22.37
C ASP A 23 7.20 7.50 -23.68
N LEU A 24 7.36 6.18 -23.78
CA LEU A 24 7.15 5.44 -25.03
C LEU A 24 5.75 4.82 -25.16
N ALA A 25 5.02 4.60 -24.07
CA ALA A 25 3.74 3.88 -24.09
C ALA A 25 2.66 4.49 -25.00
N SER A 26 2.69 5.81 -25.19
CA SER A 26 1.72 6.53 -26.04
C SER A 26 1.92 6.29 -27.54
N HIS A 27 3.09 5.81 -27.95
CA HIS A 27 3.50 5.69 -29.36
C HIS A 27 3.97 4.29 -29.76
N TYR A 28 4.30 3.43 -28.79
CA TYR A 28 4.90 2.11 -29.03
C TYR A 28 4.21 0.99 -28.23
N LEU A 29 4.35 -0.24 -28.70
CA LEU A 29 3.98 -1.43 -27.93
C LEU A 29 5.14 -1.74 -26.97
N VAL A 30 5.02 -1.25 -25.74
CA VAL A 30 6.10 -1.36 -24.75
C VAL A 30 5.92 -2.61 -23.90
N THR A 31 6.99 -3.41 -23.77
CA THR A 31 7.08 -4.53 -22.82
C THR A 31 8.25 -4.30 -21.87
N ILE A 32 7.99 -4.33 -20.56
CA ILE A 32 9.02 -4.21 -19.52
C ILE A 32 9.23 -5.58 -18.88
N ILE A 33 10.47 -6.04 -18.83
CA ILE A 33 10.87 -7.29 -18.16
C ILE A 33 11.75 -6.95 -16.95
N ASP A 34 11.37 -7.38 -15.75
CA ASP A 34 12.20 -7.28 -14.53
C ASP A 34 12.15 -8.61 -13.76
N ALA A 35 13.24 -8.95 -13.07
CA ALA A 35 13.33 -10.14 -12.24
C ALA A 35 12.66 -9.96 -10.86
N LYS A 36 12.27 -8.74 -10.47
CA LYS A 36 11.58 -8.42 -9.21
C LYS A 36 10.09 -8.20 -9.46
N GLU A 37 9.21 -8.58 -8.54
CA GLU A 37 7.79 -8.16 -8.63
C GLU A 37 7.54 -6.71 -8.21
N PHE A 38 8.56 -6.02 -7.67
CA PHE A 38 8.43 -4.73 -7.01
C PHE A 38 9.52 -3.74 -7.43
N PHE A 39 9.16 -2.46 -7.32
CA PHE A 39 10.10 -1.34 -7.32
C PHE A 39 10.65 -1.14 -5.91
N GLU A 40 11.91 -0.75 -5.80
CA GLU A 40 12.55 -0.31 -4.56
C GLU A 40 13.26 1.02 -4.78
N TYR A 41 12.95 2.03 -3.97
CA TYR A 41 13.73 3.26 -3.87
C TYR A 41 15.03 2.96 -3.11
N THR A 42 16.02 2.46 -3.85
CA THR A 42 17.29 2.01 -3.27
C THR A 42 18.06 3.07 -2.46
N PRO A 43 17.99 4.39 -2.73
CA PRO A 43 18.67 5.38 -1.89
C PRO A 43 18.12 5.47 -0.45
N GLY A 44 16.91 5.00 -0.19
CA GLY A 44 16.28 4.99 1.14
C GLY A 44 16.49 3.70 1.92
N VAL A 45 17.01 2.64 1.29
CA VAL A 45 17.00 1.26 1.85
C VAL A 45 17.78 1.11 3.15
N LEU A 46 18.80 1.95 3.35
CA LEU A 46 19.60 1.98 4.59
C LEU A 46 18.70 2.20 5.82
N ARG A 47 17.75 3.12 5.71
CA ARG A 47 16.81 3.40 6.80
C ARG A 47 15.88 2.23 7.08
N ALA A 48 15.55 1.41 6.08
CA ALA A 48 14.74 0.22 6.28
C ALA A 48 15.44 -0.79 7.21
N TYR A 49 16.76 -0.96 7.13
CA TYR A 49 17.48 -1.90 7.99
C TYR A 49 17.54 -1.48 9.48
N VAL A 50 17.34 -0.19 9.79
CA VAL A 50 17.25 0.32 11.18
C VAL A 50 15.82 0.63 11.63
N LYS A 51 14.90 0.80 10.66
CA LYS A 51 13.46 1.03 10.84
C LYS A 51 12.71 0.21 9.79
N PRO A 52 12.48 -1.11 10.00
CA PRO A 52 11.95 -2.04 8.98
C PRO A 52 10.68 -1.58 8.26
N LYS A 53 9.79 -0.89 8.98
CA LYS A 53 8.56 -0.31 8.41
C LYS A 53 8.80 0.70 7.29
N HIS A 54 9.99 1.31 7.24
CA HIS A 54 10.35 2.28 6.20
C HIS A 54 10.35 1.65 4.80
N LEU A 55 10.60 0.34 4.68
CA LEU A 55 10.58 -0.36 3.38
C LEU A 55 9.25 -0.21 2.64
N ASP A 56 8.12 -0.13 3.36
CA ASP A 56 6.79 0.04 2.76
C ASP A 56 6.66 1.39 2.03
N ALA A 57 7.33 2.44 2.51
CA ALA A 57 7.35 3.75 1.87
C ALA A 57 8.27 3.79 0.63
N LEU A 58 9.20 2.83 0.51
CA LEU A 58 10.19 2.76 -0.57
C LEU A 58 9.75 1.84 -1.72
N THR A 59 8.69 1.05 -1.54
CA THR A 59 8.37 -0.06 -2.44
C THR A 59 6.93 -0.05 -2.94
N PHE A 60 6.72 -0.57 -4.15
CA PHE A 60 5.40 -0.88 -4.69
C PHE A 60 5.49 -2.02 -5.71
N THR A 61 4.40 -2.76 -5.91
CA THR A 61 4.34 -3.84 -6.91
C THR A 61 4.35 -3.26 -8.33
N LEU A 62 5.22 -3.79 -9.20
CA LEU A 62 5.43 -3.29 -10.56
C LEU A 62 4.23 -3.54 -11.48
N GLN A 63 3.67 -4.75 -11.43
CA GLN A 63 2.65 -5.16 -12.40
C GLN A 63 1.44 -4.21 -12.44
N PRO A 64 0.79 -3.84 -11.32
CA PRO A 64 -0.35 -2.92 -11.36
C PRO A 64 0.03 -1.55 -11.95
N VAL A 65 1.21 -1.01 -11.62
CA VAL A 65 1.65 0.30 -12.12
C VAL A 65 1.92 0.24 -13.63
N ILE A 66 2.71 -0.74 -14.07
CA ILE A 66 3.12 -0.88 -15.48
C ILE A 66 1.93 -1.20 -16.37
N GLU A 67 1.07 -2.16 -15.99
CA GLU A 67 -0.03 -2.60 -16.84
C GLU A 67 -1.24 -1.67 -16.81
N THR A 68 -1.63 -1.18 -15.64
CA THR A 68 -2.88 -0.42 -15.51
C THR A 68 -2.69 1.08 -15.67
N ARG A 69 -1.57 1.64 -15.19
CA ARG A 69 -1.35 3.09 -15.17
C ARG A 69 -0.51 3.57 -16.36
N MET A 70 0.53 2.82 -16.72
CA MET A 70 1.41 3.15 -17.84
C MET A 70 0.94 2.56 -19.18
N ALA A 71 0.02 1.60 -19.17
CA ALA A 71 -0.45 0.87 -20.36
C ALA A 71 0.67 0.12 -21.11
N CYS A 72 1.69 -0.36 -20.38
CA CYS A 72 2.76 -1.22 -20.89
C CYS A 72 2.47 -2.68 -20.53
N LYS A 73 3.05 -3.64 -21.26
CA LYS A 73 3.05 -5.04 -20.83
C LYS A 73 4.15 -5.24 -19.77
N TYR A 74 3.83 -5.94 -18.69
CA TYR A 74 4.84 -6.37 -17.72
C TYR A 74 5.12 -7.87 -17.86
N ILE A 75 6.40 -8.25 -17.80
CA ILE A 75 6.83 -9.64 -17.68
C ILE A 75 7.71 -9.75 -16.45
N TRP A 76 7.22 -10.52 -15.47
CA TRP A 76 8.05 -10.90 -14.34
C TRP A 76 8.94 -12.08 -14.73
N GLY A 77 10.21 -11.80 -14.98
CA GLY A 77 11.16 -12.79 -15.47
C GLY A 77 12.58 -12.27 -15.59
N GLU A 78 13.53 -13.19 -15.69
CA GLU A 78 14.94 -12.87 -15.82
C GLU A 78 15.39 -13.03 -17.27
N VAL A 79 15.92 -11.96 -17.88
CA VAL A 79 16.53 -12.06 -19.21
C VAL A 79 17.83 -12.86 -19.11
N LYS A 80 17.96 -13.89 -19.96
CA LYS A 80 19.09 -14.82 -19.98
C LYS A 80 20.03 -14.58 -21.16
N GLU A 81 19.52 -14.05 -22.27
CA GLU A 81 20.30 -13.78 -23.48
C GLU A 81 19.66 -12.66 -24.30
N LEU A 82 20.48 -11.81 -24.93
CA LEU A 82 20.06 -10.81 -25.89
C LEU A 82 20.77 -11.01 -27.23
N ASN A 83 20.01 -11.14 -28.32
CA ASN A 83 20.52 -11.30 -29.67
C ASN A 83 20.29 -10.03 -30.49
N GLY A 84 21.37 -9.34 -30.82
CA GLY A 84 21.32 -8.07 -31.56
C GLY A 84 20.97 -8.19 -33.04
N GLU A 85 21.33 -9.30 -33.69
CA GLU A 85 21.06 -9.51 -35.13
C GLU A 85 19.60 -9.90 -35.36
N GLN A 86 19.10 -10.85 -34.58
CA GLN A 86 17.70 -11.31 -34.64
C GLN A 86 16.72 -10.37 -33.95
N LYS A 87 17.22 -9.44 -33.12
CA LYS A 87 16.43 -8.50 -32.30
C LYS A 87 15.45 -9.24 -31.39
N THR A 88 16.00 -10.22 -30.67
CA THR A 88 15.26 -11.07 -29.74
C THR A 88 15.94 -11.10 -28.38
N ALA A 89 15.14 -11.23 -27.33
CA ALA A 89 15.61 -11.54 -25.99
C ALA A 89 15.02 -12.88 -25.53
N THR A 90 15.86 -13.75 -25.00
CA THR A 90 15.43 -14.97 -24.34
C THR A 90 15.38 -14.71 -22.84
N TYR A 91 14.23 -14.99 -22.22
CA TYR A 91 14.00 -14.77 -20.79
C TYR A 91 13.40 -16.01 -20.14
N LYS A 92 13.54 -16.10 -18.82
CA LYS A 92 12.89 -17.12 -18.01
C LYS A 92 11.77 -16.47 -17.19
N PRO A 93 10.49 -16.81 -17.43
CA PRO A 93 9.39 -16.36 -16.57
C PRO A 93 9.57 -16.85 -15.14
N MET A 94 9.12 -16.07 -14.15
CA MET A 94 9.41 -16.37 -12.74
C MET A 94 8.91 -17.74 -12.25
N PHE A 95 7.76 -18.18 -12.75
CA PHE A 95 7.07 -19.41 -12.32
C PHE A 95 7.14 -20.56 -13.33
N GLN A 96 7.94 -20.41 -14.40
CA GLN A 96 8.06 -21.44 -15.45
C GLN A 96 9.49 -21.99 -15.51
N SER A 97 9.62 -23.28 -15.84
CA SER A 97 10.92 -23.91 -16.07
C SER A 97 11.53 -23.49 -17.40
N ASP A 98 10.69 -23.32 -18.41
CA ASP A 98 11.11 -23.16 -19.79
C ASP A 98 11.43 -21.71 -20.10
N ARG A 99 12.39 -21.49 -21.02
CA ARG A 99 12.73 -20.17 -21.49
C ARG A 99 11.79 -19.78 -22.62
N GLU A 100 11.39 -18.51 -22.62
CA GLU A 100 10.59 -17.90 -23.67
C GLU A 100 11.46 -16.91 -24.47
N THR A 101 11.03 -16.59 -25.68
CA THR A 101 11.69 -15.59 -26.54
C THR A 101 10.71 -14.51 -26.92
N ILE A 102 11.14 -13.26 -26.83
CA ILE A 102 10.41 -12.09 -27.28
C ILE A 102 11.23 -11.33 -28.31
N ASP A 103 10.60 -10.90 -29.39
CA ASP A 103 11.21 -10.07 -30.41
C ASP A 103 10.83 -8.59 -30.25
N PHE A 104 11.70 -7.71 -30.75
CA PHE A 104 11.55 -6.27 -30.59
C PHE A 104 12.03 -5.51 -31.82
N ASP A 105 11.55 -4.27 -31.98
CA ASP A 105 12.10 -3.35 -32.98
C ASP A 105 13.19 -2.47 -32.36
N PHE A 106 13.01 -2.10 -31.09
CA PHE A 106 13.97 -1.39 -30.25
C PHE A 106 14.08 -2.02 -28.86
N CYS A 107 15.25 -1.96 -28.25
CA CYS A 107 15.48 -2.41 -26.87
C CYS A 107 16.21 -1.34 -26.04
N ILE A 108 15.73 -1.10 -24.82
CA ILE A 108 16.41 -0.29 -23.80
C ILE A 108 16.83 -1.21 -22.65
N ILE A 109 18.13 -1.27 -22.38
CA ILE A 109 18.70 -2.00 -21.25
C ILE A 109 18.84 -1.02 -20.09
N ALA A 110 18.10 -1.26 -19.02
CA ALA A 110 18.06 -0.49 -17.77
C ALA A 110 18.25 -1.42 -16.55
N ALA A 111 19.10 -2.45 -16.69
CA ALA A 111 19.23 -3.55 -15.73
C ALA A 111 19.99 -3.22 -14.44
N GLY A 112 20.47 -1.97 -14.29
CA GLY A 112 21.18 -1.51 -13.10
C GLY A 112 22.54 -2.19 -12.90
N CYS A 113 23.01 -2.22 -11.65
CA CYS A 113 24.23 -2.89 -11.22
C CYS A 113 24.11 -3.35 -9.77
N ASN A 114 25.07 -4.13 -9.29
CA ASN A 114 25.12 -4.56 -7.90
C ASN A 114 26.22 -3.83 -7.10
N PHE A 115 26.19 -3.94 -5.77
CA PHE A 115 27.22 -3.43 -4.86
C PHE A 115 27.79 -4.57 -4.05
N GLY A 116 29.11 -4.70 -3.98
CA GLY A 116 29.76 -5.85 -3.34
C GLY A 116 30.93 -6.39 -4.16
N PRO A 117 32.00 -5.59 -4.36
CA PRO A 117 33.07 -5.92 -5.29
C PRO A 117 33.80 -7.22 -4.95
N PHE A 118 33.78 -7.63 -3.68
CA PHE A 118 34.43 -8.84 -3.19
C PHE A 118 33.56 -10.09 -3.31
N HIS A 119 32.23 -9.96 -3.45
CA HIS A 119 31.35 -11.10 -3.65
C HIS A 119 31.37 -11.55 -5.12
N LYS A 120 31.30 -12.86 -5.38
CA LYS A 120 31.31 -13.43 -6.75
C LYS A 120 30.24 -12.77 -7.64
N TRP A 121 29.02 -12.64 -7.11
CA TRP A 121 27.85 -12.09 -7.79
C TRP A 121 27.58 -10.60 -7.54
N GLY A 122 28.43 -9.95 -6.75
CA GLY A 122 28.20 -8.56 -6.35
C GLY A 122 27.10 -8.39 -5.30
N GLU A 123 26.84 -9.42 -4.49
CA GLU A 123 25.77 -9.38 -3.48
C GLU A 123 26.16 -8.47 -2.30
N SER A 124 25.17 -7.73 -1.80
CA SER A 124 25.24 -6.94 -0.56
C SER A 124 23.84 -6.73 0.02
N LEU A 125 23.76 -6.14 1.21
CA LEU A 125 22.50 -5.71 1.81
C LEU A 125 21.78 -4.64 0.97
N TRP A 126 22.53 -3.82 0.24
CA TRP A 126 22.01 -2.62 -0.40
C TRP A 126 21.13 -2.92 -1.62
N PHE A 127 21.26 -4.11 -2.22
CA PHE A 127 20.51 -4.54 -3.41
C PHE A 127 20.04 -5.97 -3.27
N PRO A 128 18.83 -6.31 -3.76
CA PRO A 128 18.30 -7.66 -3.68
C PRO A 128 19.09 -8.64 -4.57
N THR A 129 19.28 -9.87 -4.09
CA THR A 129 19.83 -10.97 -4.91
C THR A 129 18.76 -11.52 -5.85
N ILE A 130 18.76 -11.04 -7.10
CA ILE A 130 17.70 -11.30 -8.08
C ILE A 130 17.99 -12.38 -9.12
N HIS A 131 19.26 -12.74 -9.32
CA HIS A 131 19.63 -13.70 -10.37
C HIS A 131 19.43 -15.13 -9.88
N GLU A 132 18.76 -15.96 -10.68
CA GLU A 132 18.52 -17.37 -10.37
C GLU A 132 19.81 -18.13 -10.02
N GLU A 133 20.91 -17.86 -10.73
CA GLU A 133 22.20 -18.53 -10.51
C GLU A 133 22.94 -17.99 -9.27
N ALA A 134 22.71 -16.74 -8.90
CA ALA A 134 23.33 -16.13 -7.73
C ALA A 134 22.71 -16.63 -6.43
N ARG A 135 21.40 -16.94 -6.43
CA ARG A 135 20.66 -17.27 -5.22
C ARG A 135 21.19 -18.50 -4.46
N PRO A 136 21.43 -19.67 -5.10
CA PRO A 136 21.92 -20.84 -4.38
C PRO A 136 23.32 -20.67 -3.78
N GLU A 137 24.13 -19.78 -4.35
CA GLU A 137 25.50 -19.48 -3.91
C GLU A 137 25.59 -18.17 -3.11
N GLY A 138 24.45 -17.54 -2.83
CA GLY A 138 24.39 -16.25 -2.13
C GLY A 138 24.63 -16.39 -0.64
N SER A 139 24.77 -15.25 0.00
CA SER A 139 24.94 -15.07 1.44
C SER A 139 23.63 -15.36 2.19
N TRP A 140 22.48 -15.22 1.50
CA TRP A 140 21.14 -15.47 2.03
C TRP A 140 20.32 -16.39 1.11
N PRO A 141 20.74 -17.66 0.90
CA PRO A 141 20.12 -18.56 -0.07
C PRO A 141 18.69 -18.96 0.33
N HIS A 142 18.32 -18.82 1.60
CA HIS A 142 16.96 -19.05 2.13
C HIS A 142 15.97 -17.93 1.79
N LEU A 143 16.46 -16.79 1.28
CA LEU A 143 15.62 -15.65 0.90
C LEU A 143 15.45 -15.60 -0.62
N ASP A 144 14.24 -15.28 -1.07
CA ASP A 144 13.94 -15.02 -2.47
C ASP A 144 13.60 -13.55 -2.67
N GLU A 145 14.63 -12.71 -2.83
CA GLU A 145 14.46 -11.26 -2.94
C GLU A 145 13.96 -10.78 -4.32
N ARG A 146 13.62 -11.72 -5.21
CA ARG A 146 12.78 -11.45 -6.39
C ARG A 146 11.34 -11.12 -5.96
N PHE A 147 10.95 -11.58 -4.77
CA PHE A 147 9.68 -11.29 -4.12
C PHE A 147 9.85 -10.17 -3.09
N LEU A 148 8.86 -9.29 -3.00
CA LEU A 148 8.85 -8.20 -2.01
C LEU A 148 8.89 -8.75 -0.59
N GLU A 149 8.22 -9.88 -0.34
CA GLU A 149 8.24 -10.55 0.95
C GLU A 149 9.63 -11.12 1.28
N GLY A 150 10.35 -11.66 0.31
CA GLY A 150 11.74 -12.10 0.52
C GLY A 150 12.64 -10.93 0.93
N ARG A 151 12.45 -9.77 0.29
CA ARG A 151 13.15 -8.54 0.65
C ARG A 151 12.79 -8.02 2.04
N ARG A 152 11.49 -8.05 2.43
CA ARG A 152 11.02 -7.70 3.79
C ARG A 152 11.67 -8.57 4.86
N ARG A 153 11.74 -9.88 4.63
CA ARG A 153 12.39 -10.83 5.55
C ARG A 153 13.86 -10.52 5.71
N HIS A 154 14.56 -10.22 4.62
CA HIS A 154 15.97 -9.84 4.71
C HIS A 154 16.18 -8.59 5.58
N VAL A 155 15.35 -7.56 5.38
CA VAL A 155 15.38 -6.34 6.20
C VAL A 155 15.14 -6.64 7.68
N LEU A 156 14.18 -7.50 8.00
CA LEU A 156 13.86 -7.90 9.37
C LEU A 156 14.98 -8.75 10.01
N GLU A 157 15.57 -9.69 9.27
CA GLU A 157 16.67 -10.53 9.75
C GLU A 157 17.90 -9.69 10.13
N GLU A 158 18.29 -8.75 9.28
CA GLU A 158 19.42 -7.88 9.56
C GLU A 158 19.10 -6.85 10.65
N TYR A 159 17.87 -6.30 10.71
CA TYR A 159 17.44 -5.47 11.85
C TYR A 159 17.58 -6.20 13.20
N ASN A 160 17.11 -7.45 13.27
CA ASN A 160 17.22 -8.26 14.49
C ASN A 160 18.68 -8.56 14.84
N THR A 161 19.53 -8.78 13.82
CA THR A 161 20.97 -8.93 14.00
C THR A 161 21.59 -7.67 14.62
N ILE A 162 21.29 -6.50 14.07
CA ILE A 162 21.79 -5.21 14.57
C ILE A 162 21.30 -4.94 15.99
N LYS A 163 20.02 -5.21 16.28
CA LYS A 163 19.44 -5.08 17.61
C LYS A 163 20.20 -5.92 18.64
N ALA A 164 20.48 -7.19 18.33
CA ALA A 164 21.26 -8.07 19.19
C ALA A 164 22.70 -7.58 19.39
N LEU A 165 23.34 -7.04 18.34
CA LEU A 165 24.66 -6.41 18.43
C LEU A 165 24.64 -5.17 19.34
N ASN A 166 23.59 -4.36 19.25
CA ASN A 166 23.40 -3.18 20.10
C ASN A 166 23.22 -3.56 21.57
N ASP A 167 22.47 -4.61 21.88
CA ASP A 167 22.23 -5.05 23.26
C ASP A 167 23.52 -5.45 23.99
N LYS A 168 24.53 -5.96 23.26
CA LYS A 168 25.86 -6.27 23.81
C LYS A 168 26.91 -5.17 23.65
N ALA A 169 26.53 -3.98 23.17
CA ALA A 169 27.44 -2.87 22.87
C ALA A 169 28.61 -3.27 21.95
N ALA A 170 28.27 -3.99 20.88
CA ALA A 170 29.20 -4.56 19.90
C ALA A 170 30.01 -3.50 19.15
N SER A 171 31.19 -3.90 18.69
CA SER A 171 32.04 -3.14 17.78
C SER A 171 31.67 -3.39 16.32
N ILE A 172 31.44 -2.31 15.57
CA ILE A 172 31.04 -2.39 14.16
C ILE A 172 32.05 -1.60 13.32
N LEU A 173 32.51 -2.22 12.23
CA LEU A 173 33.33 -1.55 11.21
C LEU A 173 32.50 -1.31 9.95
N VAL A 174 32.46 -0.07 9.49
CA VAL A 174 31.95 0.31 8.17
C VAL A 174 33.13 0.61 7.26
N VAL A 175 33.23 -0.15 6.16
CA VAL A 175 34.30 -0.03 5.17
C VAL A 175 33.82 0.81 3.99
N GLY A 176 34.45 1.97 3.81
CA GLY A 176 34.05 3.00 2.86
C GLY A 176 33.33 4.15 3.54
N ALA A 177 33.79 5.38 3.30
CA ALA A 177 33.17 6.63 3.72
C ALA A 177 32.63 7.43 2.52
N GLY A 178 32.15 6.72 1.48
CA GLY A 178 31.26 7.29 0.47
C GLY A 178 29.83 7.46 0.99
N PHE A 179 28.88 7.73 0.10
CA PHE A 179 27.47 7.99 0.45
C PHE A 179 26.87 6.89 1.33
N ILE A 180 26.94 5.63 0.88
CA ILE A 180 26.37 4.48 1.60
C ILE A 180 27.01 4.32 2.98
N GLY A 181 28.34 4.45 3.07
CA GLY A 181 29.04 4.25 4.33
C GLY A 181 28.77 5.32 5.37
N VAL A 182 28.78 6.60 4.96
CA VAL A 182 28.46 7.73 5.85
C VAL A 182 27.01 7.68 6.31
N GLU A 183 26.07 7.40 5.41
CA GLU A 183 24.66 7.23 5.80
C GLU A 183 24.48 6.03 6.72
N TRP A 184 25.03 4.88 6.37
CA TRP A 184 24.84 3.67 7.15
C TRP A 184 25.39 3.78 8.57
N VAL A 185 26.62 4.31 8.73
CA VAL A 185 27.21 4.44 10.07
C VAL A 185 26.43 5.44 10.94
N THR A 186 25.84 6.48 10.34
CA THR A 186 25.08 7.49 11.09
C THR A 186 23.65 7.04 11.40
N GLU A 187 23.01 6.27 10.52
CA GLU A 187 21.76 5.56 10.81
C GLU A 187 21.92 4.58 11.98
N LEU A 188 22.98 3.77 11.96
CA LEU A 188 23.32 2.87 13.07
C LEU A 188 23.55 3.65 14.37
N GLN A 189 24.27 4.77 14.31
CA GLN A 189 24.54 5.60 15.48
C GLN A 189 23.26 6.15 16.11
N HIS A 190 22.32 6.61 15.28
CA HIS A 190 21.08 7.21 15.75
C HIS A 190 20.14 6.16 16.38
N PHE A 191 19.87 5.07 15.67
CA PHE A 191 18.88 4.06 16.10
C PHE A 191 19.43 3.05 17.11
N PHE A 192 20.76 2.84 17.13
CA PHE A 192 21.42 1.84 17.96
C PHE A 192 22.63 2.45 18.71
N PRO A 193 22.38 3.36 19.67
CA PRO A 193 23.40 4.21 20.27
C PRO A 193 24.42 3.46 21.16
N LYS A 194 24.21 2.17 21.46
CA LYS A 194 25.19 1.38 22.24
C LYS A 194 26.31 0.80 21.37
N LEU A 195 26.14 0.79 20.05
CA LEU A 195 27.16 0.27 19.13
C LEU A 195 28.43 1.12 19.18
N LYS A 196 29.58 0.47 19.11
CA LYS A 196 30.89 1.12 19.01
C LYS A 196 31.30 1.19 17.55
N LEU A 197 31.07 2.35 16.93
CA LEU A 197 31.13 2.51 15.49
C LEU A 197 32.48 3.04 15.03
N THR A 198 33.05 2.39 14.02
CA THR A 198 34.26 2.81 13.32
C THR A 198 33.99 2.83 11.82
N ILE A 199 34.40 3.90 11.14
CA ILE A 199 34.34 4.03 9.69
C ILE A 199 35.74 4.27 9.12
N ILE A 200 36.02 3.64 7.98
CA ILE A 200 37.31 3.78 7.29
C ILE A 200 37.14 4.12 5.81
N ASP A 201 38.11 4.82 5.23
CA ASP A 201 38.24 4.97 3.79
C ASP A 201 39.71 5.07 3.37
N PHE A 202 40.03 4.62 2.15
CA PHE A 202 41.36 4.79 1.56
C PHE A 202 41.58 6.21 1.02
N LEU A 203 40.49 6.97 0.81
CA LEU A 203 40.52 8.38 0.47
C LEU A 203 40.82 9.24 1.71
N PRO A 204 41.34 10.47 1.53
CA PRO A 204 41.79 11.31 2.63
C PRO A 204 40.67 11.97 3.44
N GLN A 205 39.40 11.84 3.03
CA GLN A 205 38.24 12.48 3.64
C GLN A 205 36.95 11.70 3.31
N PRO A 206 35.86 11.84 4.09
CA PRO A 206 34.58 11.23 3.73
C PRO A 206 33.98 11.97 2.52
N LEU A 207 33.07 11.29 1.81
CA LEU A 207 32.47 11.81 0.57
C LEU A 207 33.54 12.26 -0.44
N GLY A 208 34.63 11.51 -0.55
CA GLY A 208 35.87 11.91 -1.22
C GLY A 208 35.78 12.74 -2.51
N PRO A 209 34.94 12.41 -3.51
CA PRO A 209 34.84 13.21 -4.73
C PRO A 209 34.10 14.55 -4.58
N LEU A 210 33.32 14.74 -3.51
CA LEU A 210 32.46 15.91 -3.28
C LEU A 210 33.22 17.09 -2.66
N PRO A 211 32.61 18.30 -2.61
CA PRO A 211 33.23 19.49 -2.06
C PRO A 211 33.68 19.32 -0.61
N LYS A 212 34.79 19.96 -0.28
CA LYS A 212 35.36 19.96 1.08
C LYS A 212 34.36 20.41 2.15
N SER A 213 33.44 21.32 1.83
CA SER A 213 32.41 21.76 2.77
C SER A 213 31.46 20.63 3.20
N ALA A 214 31.03 19.77 2.28
CA ALA A 214 30.21 18.60 2.59
C ALA A 214 31.03 17.56 3.39
N ALA A 215 32.25 17.26 2.95
CA ALA A 215 33.15 16.34 3.64
C ALA A 215 33.41 16.77 5.09
N THR A 216 33.78 18.04 5.31
CA THR A 216 34.00 18.62 6.64
C THR A 216 32.73 18.62 7.49
N TYR A 217 31.55 18.86 6.89
CA TYR A 217 30.28 18.79 7.61
C TYR A 217 30.02 17.39 8.17
N CYS A 218 30.11 16.34 7.32
CA CYS A 218 29.91 14.96 7.74
C CYS A 218 30.99 14.48 8.74
N GLU A 219 32.26 14.85 8.52
CA GLU A 219 33.37 14.52 9.44
C GLU A 219 33.12 15.11 10.84
N ASN A 220 32.71 16.38 10.91
CA ASN A 220 32.40 17.06 12.16
C ASN A 220 31.19 16.44 12.86
N TYR A 221 30.13 16.09 12.11
CA TYR A 221 28.97 15.37 12.65
C TYR A 221 29.40 14.04 13.27
N MET A 222 30.08 13.18 12.50
CA MET A 222 30.54 11.87 12.95
C MET A 222 31.44 11.98 14.19
N LYS A 223 32.32 12.98 14.24
CA LYS A 223 33.17 13.27 15.41
C LYS A 223 32.35 13.68 16.62
N LYS A 224 31.34 14.54 16.43
CA LYS A 224 30.44 15.02 17.50
C LYS A 224 29.66 13.86 18.14
N VAL A 225 29.24 12.87 17.35
CA VAL A 225 28.47 11.71 17.83
C VAL A 225 29.34 10.51 18.23
N GLY A 226 30.67 10.67 18.24
CA GLY A 226 31.60 9.66 18.77
C GLY A 226 31.93 8.51 17.82
N ILE A 227 31.67 8.64 16.52
CA ILE A 227 32.10 7.65 15.51
C ILE A 227 33.61 7.81 15.27
N LYS A 228 34.36 6.71 15.37
CA LYS A 228 35.81 6.69 15.06
C LYS A 228 36.02 6.70 13.55
N GLN A 229 36.95 7.52 13.08
CA GLN A 229 37.16 7.75 11.64
C GLN A 229 38.63 7.52 11.29
N PHE A 230 38.91 6.73 10.24
CA PHE A 230 40.26 6.52 9.72
C PHE A 230 40.30 6.70 8.20
N TYR A 231 40.99 7.74 7.74
CA TYR A 231 41.15 8.08 6.33
C TYR A 231 42.58 7.78 5.86
N ASN A 232 42.79 7.65 4.54
CA ASN A 232 44.02 7.12 3.95
C ASN A 232 44.33 5.67 4.39
N THR A 233 43.29 4.92 4.76
CA THR A 233 43.42 3.57 5.30
C THR A 233 42.80 2.58 4.34
N LYS A 234 43.64 1.77 3.68
CA LYS A 234 43.16 0.69 2.81
C LYS A 234 42.65 -0.48 3.67
N TYR A 235 41.45 -0.96 3.38
CA TYR A 235 40.90 -2.15 4.01
C TYR A 235 41.73 -3.39 3.66
N ASP A 236 42.22 -4.08 4.69
CA ASP A 236 42.99 -5.32 4.58
C ASP A 236 42.68 -6.26 5.73
N ALA A 237 41.59 -7.03 5.61
CA ALA A 237 41.13 -7.96 6.63
C ALA A 237 42.15 -9.06 7.00
N LYS A 238 43.16 -9.31 6.15
CA LYS A 238 44.19 -10.33 6.38
C LYS A 238 45.40 -9.79 7.15
N SER A 239 45.50 -8.49 7.35
CA SER A 239 46.65 -7.84 7.98
C SER A 239 46.40 -7.54 9.46
N PRO A 240 47.15 -8.17 10.39
CA PRO A 240 47.08 -7.80 11.81
C PRO A 240 47.46 -6.33 12.07
N ASP A 241 48.39 -5.77 11.28
CA ASP A 241 48.83 -4.38 11.41
C ASP A 241 47.69 -3.40 11.08
N PHE A 242 46.85 -3.73 10.10
CA PHE A 242 45.65 -2.95 9.78
C PHE A 242 44.68 -2.90 10.97
N TRP A 243 44.38 -4.05 11.57
CA TRP A 243 43.50 -4.16 12.73
C TRP A 243 44.00 -3.36 13.94
N ASN A 244 45.30 -3.42 14.20
CA ASN A 244 45.95 -2.62 15.25
C ASN A 244 45.85 -1.11 14.95
N ALA A 245 46.10 -0.70 13.70
CA ALA A 245 46.10 0.71 13.30
C ALA A 245 44.74 1.40 13.48
N ILE A 246 43.64 0.66 13.28
CA ILE A 246 42.27 1.19 13.46
C ILE A 246 41.71 0.96 14.88
N GLY A 247 42.52 0.43 15.81
CA GLY A 247 42.13 0.20 17.19
C GLY A 247 41.12 -0.94 17.38
N LEU A 248 41.16 -1.95 16.51
CA LEU A 248 40.35 -3.18 16.56
C LEU A 248 41.24 -4.42 16.44
N PRO A 249 42.18 -4.67 17.38
CA PRO A 249 43.20 -5.73 17.26
C PRO A 249 42.63 -7.15 17.12
N SER A 250 41.42 -7.39 17.64
CA SER A 250 40.71 -8.68 17.54
C SER A 250 39.67 -8.72 16.41
N GLY A 251 39.62 -7.69 15.56
CA GLY A 251 38.53 -7.47 14.61
C GLY A 251 37.25 -6.92 15.26
N PRO A 252 36.27 -6.46 14.46
CA PRO A 252 34.95 -6.04 14.92
C PRO A 252 34.02 -7.24 15.13
N ASP A 253 32.91 -7.04 15.83
CA ASP A 253 31.83 -8.03 15.91
C ASP A 253 31.09 -8.20 14.57
N LYS A 254 31.04 -7.14 13.74
CA LYS A 254 30.40 -7.14 12.41
C LYS A 254 31.05 -6.11 11.49
N GLU A 255 31.13 -6.46 10.22
CA GLU A 255 31.64 -5.61 9.14
C GLU A 255 30.53 -5.31 8.13
N TYR A 256 30.47 -4.05 7.69
CA TYR A 256 29.64 -3.62 6.56
C TYR A 256 30.53 -3.06 5.46
N VAL A 257 30.51 -3.70 4.29
CA VAL A 257 31.28 -3.27 3.12
C VAL A 257 30.41 -2.35 2.27
N CYS A 258 30.72 -1.05 2.29
CA CYS A 258 29.99 0.02 1.62
C CYS A 258 30.76 0.62 0.43
N ILE A 259 31.71 -0.14 -0.14
CA ILE A 259 32.53 0.27 -1.29
C ILE A 259 32.21 -0.53 -2.53
N GLY A 260 32.37 0.13 -3.68
CA GLY A 260 32.47 -0.51 -4.99
C GLY A 260 31.14 -1.01 -5.58
N VAL A 261 31.08 -0.94 -6.90
CA VAL A 261 29.99 -1.48 -7.73
C VAL A 261 30.48 -2.70 -8.50
N LYS A 262 29.56 -3.53 -8.97
CA LYS A 262 29.83 -4.69 -9.79
C LYS A 262 28.77 -4.84 -10.87
N ALA A 263 29.19 -5.10 -12.11
CA ALA A 263 28.28 -5.26 -13.22
C ALA A 263 27.42 -6.54 -13.09
N SER A 264 26.17 -6.47 -13.54
CA SER A 264 25.20 -7.58 -13.53
C SER A 264 24.71 -7.95 -14.94
N ASN A 265 25.48 -7.60 -15.97
CA ASN A 265 25.10 -7.72 -17.40
C ASN A 265 25.36 -9.11 -18.01
N TYR A 266 25.10 -10.18 -17.26
CA TYR A 266 25.49 -11.55 -17.66
C TYR A 266 24.81 -12.07 -18.94
N PHE A 267 23.65 -11.50 -19.28
CA PHE A 267 22.88 -11.84 -20.49
C PHE A 267 23.44 -11.20 -21.78
N MET A 268 24.42 -10.31 -21.67
CA MET A 268 25.03 -9.62 -22.80
C MET A 268 26.23 -10.41 -23.37
N PRO A 269 26.45 -10.37 -24.69
CA PRO A 269 27.63 -10.96 -25.30
C PRO A 269 28.94 -10.33 -24.80
N LYS A 270 29.99 -11.14 -24.63
CA LYS A 270 31.25 -10.71 -24.01
C LYS A 270 31.91 -9.57 -24.80
N GLU A 271 31.80 -9.56 -26.11
CA GLU A 271 32.35 -8.53 -27.00
C GLU A 271 31.72 -7.15 -26.81
N THR A 272 30.53 -7.06 -26.19
CA THR A 272 29.87 -5.79 -25.85
C THR A 272 30.19 -5.30 -24.43
N LEU A 273 30.93 -6.09 -23.65
CA LEU A 273 31.24 -5.81 -22.27
C LEU A 273 32.70 -5.36 -22.10
N SER A 274 32.93 -4.40 -21.23
CA SER A 274 34.28 -3.92 -20.90
C SER A 274 35.12 -5.01 -20.20
N GLU A 275 36.42 -5.07 -20.52
CA GLU A 275 37.36 -5.98 -19.83
C GLU A 275 37.85 -5.42 -18.49
N LYS A 276 37.82 -4.09 -18.36
CA LYS A 276 38.26 -3.34 -17.20
C LYS A 276 37.19 -2.33 -16.83
N GLY A 277 37.32 -1.75 -15.64
CA GLY A 277 36.37 -0.77 -15.14
C GLY A 277 36.14 -0.88 -13.65
N PRO A 278 35.17 -0.11 -13.12
CA PRO A 278 34.69 -0.27 -11.76
C PRO A 278 34.37 -1.74 -11.46
N GLY A 279 34.77 -2.26 -10.30
CA GLY A 279 34.45 -3.65 -9.91
C GLY A 279 35.08 -4.76 -10.75
N GLY A 280 36.01 -4.45 -11.66
CA GLY A 280 36.72 -5.45 -12.47
C GLY A 280 36.20 -5.64 -13.91
N GLY A 281 35.31 -4.77 -14.40
CA GLY A 281 34.78 -4.82 -15.77
C GLY A 281 33.36 -5.43 -15.87
N GLY A 282 32.97 -5.83 -17.08
CA GLY A 282 31.63 -6.39 -17.36
C GLY A 282 30.55 -5.36 -17.67
N TRP A 283 30.92 -4.12 -17.97
CA TRP A 283 29.98 -3.03 -18.23
C TRP A 283 29.62 -2.92 -19.70
N ILE A 284 28.37 -2.58 -20.02
CA ILE A 284 27.94 -2.43 -21.42
C ILE A 284 28.61 -1.21 -22.05
N LEU A 285 29.32 -1.43 -23.15
CA LEU A 285 29.98 -0.38 -23.92
C LEU A 285 28.96 0.34 -24.81
N MET A 286 28.99 1.67 -24.80
CA MET A 286 28.07 2.51 -25.58
C MET A 286 28.79 3.60 -26.37
N ASP A 287 28.15 4.08 -27.44
CA ASP A 287 28.55 5.26 -28.22
C ASP A 287 27.87 6.54 -27.70
N MET A 288 28.09 7.66 -28.40
CA MET A 288 27.47 8.95 -28.06
C MET A 288 25.95 8.94 -28.20
N ASN A 289 25.36 8.02 -28.96
CA ASN A 289 23.90 7.92 -29.12
C ASN A 289 23.27 6.92 -28.13
N LEU A 290 24.05 6.47 -27.14
CA LEU A 290 23.72 5.41 -26.17
C LEU A 290 23.53 4.03 -26.81
N GLY A 291 23.88 3.89 -28.09
CA GLY A 291 23.84 2.63 -28.82
C GLY A 291 24.92 1.69 -28.30
N VAL A 292 24.56 0.41 -28.10
CA VAL A 292 25.52 -0.61 -27.67
C VAL A 292 26.56 -0.84 -28.77
N LYS A 293 27.83 -0.97 -28.37
CA LYS A 293 28.96 -1.22 -29.28
C LYS A 293 29.84 -2.37 -28.83
N THR A 294 30.60 -2.94 -29.75
CA THR A 294 31.63 -3.93 -29.43
C THR A 294 32.90 -3.26 -28.88
N ARG A 295 33.83 -4.04 -28.31
CA ARG A 295 35.16 -3.59 -27.87
C ARG A 295 35.96 -2.91 -28.97
N GLU A 296 35.77 -3.30 -30.23
CA GLU A 296 36.39 -2.67 -31.40
C GLU A 296 35.73 -1.35 -31.80
N GLY A 297 34.67 -0.93 -31.09
CA GLY A 297 33.94 0.29 -31.35
C GLY A 297 32.89 0.18 -32.46
N LYS A 298 32.56 -1.03 -32.92
CA LYS A 298 31.53 -1.24 -33.95
C LYS A 298 30.13 -1.19 -33.33
N PRO A 299 29.13 -0.57 -33.97
CA PRO A 299 27.74 -0.65 -33.51
C PRO A 299 27.27 -2.10 -33.40
N TRP A 300 26.60 -2.45 -32.31
CA TRP A 300 26.08 -3.79 -32.06
C TRP A 300 24.54 -3.78 -32.09
N GLY A 301 23.94 -4.66 -32.88
CA GLY A 301 22.49 -4.69 -33.08
C GLY A 301 21.93 -3.46 -33.81
N ALA A 302 22.76 -2.71 -34.54
CA ALA A 302 22.29 -1.64 -35.42
C ALA A 302 21.58 -2.19 -36.66
N ASP A 303 20.77 -1.37 -37.32
CA ASP A 303 20.18 -1.72 -38.62
C ASP A 303 21.17 -1.55 -39.79
N ASP A 304 20.75 -1.93 -41.00
CA ASP A 304 21.55 -1.83 -42.23
C ASP A 304 21.98 -0.40 -42.59
N LYS A 305 21.34 0.61 -41.99
CA LYS A 305 21.66 2.03 -42.15
C LYS A 305 22.56 2.55 -41.03
N GLY A 306 22.98 1.68 -40.10
CA GLY A 306 23.85 2.01 -38.98
C GLY A 306 23.15 2.66 -37.79
N TYR A 307 21.81 2.72 -37.76
CA TYR A 307 21.09 3.29 -36.63
C TYR A 307 20.98 2.28 -35.48
N PRO A 308 21.23 2.70 -34.22
CA PRO A 308 21.12 1.80 -33.08
C PRO A 308 19.70 1.29 -32.90
N ARG A 309 19.56 0.00 -32.53
CA ARG A 309 18.29 -0.58 -32.05
C ARG A 309 18.33 -1.02 -30.60
N ILE A 310 19.52 -1.04 -29.99
CA ILE A 310 19.71 -1.45 -28.62
C ILE A 310 20.48 -0.36 -27.90
N PHE A 311 19.87 0.16 -26.84
CA PHE A 311 20.39 1.26 -26.04
C PHE A 311 20.69 0.80 -24.62
N ALA A 312 21.75 1.30 -24.00
CA ALA A 312 22.10 0.99 -22.61
C ALA A 312 22.06 2.27 -21.75
N VAL A 313 21.17 2.30 -20.76
CA VAL A 313 20.88 3.47 -19.93
C VAL A 313 20.99 3.16 -18.44
N GLY A 314 21.28 4.18 -17.64
CA GLY A 314 21.49 4.02 -16.20
C GLY A 314 22.72 3.17 -15.85
N ASP A 315 22.68 2.53 -14.70
CA ASP A 315 23.88 1.99 -14.06
C ASP A 315 24.45 0.73 -14.72
N CYS A 316 23.75 0.15 -15.70
CA CYS A 316 24.19 -1.05 -16.42
C CYS A 316 25.34 -0.79 -17.41
N ASN A 317 25.47 0.44 -17.89
CA ASN A 317 26.49 0.80 -18.88
C ASN A 317 27.85 1.11 -18.24
N TYR A 318 28.85 1.34 -19.08
CA TYR A 318 30.21 1.69 -18.65
C TYR A 318 30.33 3.11 -18.09
N SER A 319 29.24 3.89 -18.16
CA SER A 319 29.08 5.23 -17.60
C SER A 319 30.09 6.24 -18.14
N CYS A 320 30.63 5.99 -19.32
CA CYS A 320 31.54 6.88 -20.05
C CYS A 320 31.56 6.51 -21.54
N VAL A 321 32.08 7.42 -22.35
CA VAL A 321 32.38 7.18 -23.77
C VAL A 321 33.84 7.48 -23.99
N GLU A 322 34.66 6.44 -24.08
CA GLU A 322 36.11 6.54 -24.15
C GLU A 322 36.61 7.19 -25.45
N ALA A 323 37.71 7.94 -25.35
CA ALA A 323 38.54 8.30 -26.48
C ALA A 323 39.91 7.60 -26.38
N PRO A 324 40.32 6.79 -27.38
CA PRO A 324 41.60 6.10 -27.35
C PRO A 324 42.79 7.04 -27.12
N GLY A 325 43.68 6.66 -26.20
CA GLY A 325 44.89 7.44 -25.87
C GLY A 325 44.64 8.71 -25.05
N LYS A 326 43.39 9.00 -24.67
CA LYS A 326 43.00 10.13 -23.82
C LYS A 326 42.77 9.69 -22.38
N LYS A 327 43.01 10.61 -21.43
CA LYS A 327 42.68 10.38 -20.02
C LYS A 327 41.16 10.46 -19.80
N PRO A 328 40.61 9.86 -18.73
CA PRO A 328 39.17 9.83 -18.49
C PRO A 328 38.46 11.20 -18.45
N ASP A 329 39.15 12.24 -18.00
CA ASP A 329 38.69 13.63 -17.98
C ASP A 329 38.69 14.31 -19.36
N GLU A 330 39.39 13.73 -20.33
CA GLU A 330 39.45 14.18 -21.74
C GLU A 330 38.54 13.35 -22.67
N TRP A 331 37.77 12.42 -22.11
CA TRP A 331 36.83 11.61 -22.87
C TRP A 331 35.61 12.43 -23.31
N PRO A 332 35.00 12.10 -24.48
CA PRO A 332 33.74 12.71 -24.92
C PRO A 332 32.67 12.73 -23.83
N ILE A 333 32.57 11.64 -23.08
CA ILE A 333 31.78 11.55 -21.86
C ILE A 333 32.70 11.01 -20.76
N PRO A 334 33.14 11.87 -19.83
CA PRO A 334 33.85 11.44 -18.63
C PRO A 334 32.99 10.52 -17.76
N PRO A 335 33.57 9.80 -16.79
CA PRO A 335 32.82 8.93 -15.89
C PRO A 335 31.61 9.63 -15.23
N ILE A 336 30.46 9.00 -15.35
CA ILE A 336 29.20 9.40 -14.73
C ILE A 336 28.99 8.54 -13.48
N PRO A 337 28.63 9.14 -12.33
CA PRO A 337 28.27 8.39 -11.13
C PRO A 337 27.04 7.51 -11.38
N LYS A 338 27.04 6.32 -10.77
CA LYS A 338 25.95 5.36 -10.87
C LYS A 338 24.86 5.69 -9.85
N ILE A 339 23.92 6.54 -10.25
CA ILE A 339 22.79 7.04 -9.45
C ILE A 339 21.55 7.21 -10.35
N SER A 340 20.36 7.34 -9.75
CA SER A 340 19.07 7.27 -10.46
C SER A 340 18.88 8.35 -11.54
N TYR A 341 19.20 9.61 -11.23
CA TYR A 341 18.83 10.75 -12.08
C TYR A 341 19.56 10.81 -13.44
N PRO A 342 20.90 10.61 -13.52
CA PRO A 342 21.60 10.44 -14.79
C PRO A 342 21.05 9.31 -15.65
N GLY A 343 20.58 8.22 -15.01
CA GLY A 343 19.96 7.11 -15.73
C GLY A 343 18.67 7.50 -16.42
N GLU A 344 17.86 8.36 -15.81
CA GLU A 344 16.64 8.90 -16.42
C GLU A 344 16.94 9.92 -17.53
N GLU A 345 17.97 10.76 -17.37
CA GLU A 345 18.42 11.65 -18.45
C GLU A 345 18.93 10.87 -19.68
N MET A 346 19.70 9.80 -19.46
CA MET A 346 20.10 8.88 -20.54
C MET A 346 18.87 8.25 -21.20
N CYS A 347 17.87 7.88 -20.41
CA CYS A 347 16.61 7.36 -20.93
C CYS A 347 15.90 8.37 -21.84
N ILE A 348 15.79 9.63 -21.44
CA ILE A 348 15.18 10.69 -22.27
C ILE A 348 15.89 10.80 -23.63
N VAL A 349 17.22 10.74 -23.65
CA VAL A 349 18.01 10.75 -24.90
C VAL A 349 17.72 9.49 -25.73
N ALA A 350 17.68 8.31 -25.12
CA ALA A 350 17.38 7.06 -25.80
C ALA A 350 15.96 7.04 -26.40
N CYS A 351 14.94 7.46 -25.65
CA CYS A 351 13.56 7.58 -26.12
C CYS A 351 13.46 8.54 -27.32
N LYS A 352 14.12 9.70 -27.24
CA LYS A 352 14.19 10.65 -28.35
C LYS A 352 14.88 10.08 -29.59
N ASN A 353 15.96 9.32 -29.40
CA ASN A 353 16.64 8.62 -30.49
C ASN A 353 15.74 7.56 -31.13
N ILE A 354 15.00 6.76 -30.35
CA ILE A 354 14.00 5.82 -30.86
C ILE A 354 12.96 6.53 -31.71
N GLU A 355 12.39 7.64 -31.23
CA GLU A 355 11.42 8.41 -32.00
C GLU A 355 11.98 9.00 -33.30
N HIS A 356 13.18 9.56 -33.25
CA HIS A 356 13.80 10.16 -34.43
C HIS A 356 14.10 9.08 -35.47
N ILE A 357 14.66 7.96 -35.04
CA ILE A 357 14.93 6.80 -35.90
C ILE A 357 13.62 6.27 -36.49
N ASP A 358 12.55 6.17 -35.69
CA ASP A 358 11.26 5.71 -36.19
C ASP A 358 10.68 6.63 -37.27
N LYS A 359 10.71 7.94 -37.00
CA LYS A 359 10.25 8.98 -37.93
C LYS A 359 11.05 8.98 -39.23
N MET A 360 12.38 8.87 -39.14
CA MET A 360 13.27 8.86 -40.32
C MET A 360 13.09 7.60 -41.17
N LEU A 361 13.07 6.42 -40.53
CA LEU A 361 13.16 5.15 -41.26
C LEU A 361 11.83 4.60 -41.71
N PHE A 362 10.79 4.79 -40.91
CA PHE A 362 9.51 4.13 -41.12
C PHE A 362 8.39 5.13 -41.44
N GLN A 363 8.59 6.43 -41.17
CA GLN A 363 7.64 7.48 -41.55
C GLN A 363 8.17 8.38 -42.69
N ASN A 364 9.39 8.15 -43.19
CA ASN A 364 10.06 8.94 -44.23
C ASN A 364 10.05 10.46 -43.96
N LYS A 365 10.14 10.85 -42.67
CA LYS A 365 10.21 12.26 -42.27
C LYS A 365 11.66 12.71 -42.20
N THR A 366 11.92 13.93 -42.68
CA THR A 366 13.23 14.58 -42.61
C THR A 366 13.27 15.73 -41.61
N THR A 367 12.11 16.17 -41.10
CA THR A 367 11.99 17.29 -40.15
C THR A 367 11.14 16.94 -38.94
N ASP A 368 11.44 17.55 -37.80
CA ASP A 368 10.68 17.44 -36.56
C ASP A 368 9.40 18.28 -36.59
N CYS A 369 8.64 18.30 -35.48
CA CYS A 369 7.40 19.08 -35.38
C CYS A 369 7.61 20.61 -35.42
N CYS A 370 8.84 21.08 -35.28
CA CYS A 370 9.23 22.49 -35.31
C CYS A 370 9.95 22.88 -36.62
N GLY A 371 10.05 21.97 -37.59
CA GLY A 371 10.74 22.20 -38.87
C GLY A 371 12.26 22.07 -38.80
N GLY A 372 12.82 21.63 -37.68
CA GLY A 372 14.25 21.30 -37.55
C GLY A 372 14.59 19.97 -38.22
N GLU A 373 15.85 19.77 -38.62
CA GLU A 373 16.32 18.51 -39.21
C GLU A 373 16.23 17.35 -38.20
N LEU A 374 15.60 16.23 -38.60
CA LEU A 374 15.57 15.01 -37.81
C LEU A 374 16.94 14.32 -37.89
N LYS A 375 17.61 14.19 -36.74
CA LYS A 375 18.86 13.44 -36.57
C LYS A 375 18.93 12.79 -35.20
N VAL A 376 19.71 11.72 -35.07
CA VAL A 376 20.02 11.15 -33.75
C VAL A 376 20.73 12.20 -32.89
N VAL A 377 20.47 12.13 -31.59
CA VAL A 377 20.94 13.06 -30.59
C VAL A 377 22.09 12.40 -29.83
N ASP A 378 23.18 13.15 -29.69
CA ASP A 378 24.28 12.77 -28.83
C ASP A 378 23.91 13.00 -27.37
N MET A 379 24.31 12.06 -26.51
CA MET A 379 24.27 12.23 -25.08
C MET A 379 25.22 13.36 -24.67
N HIS A 380 24.90 13.96 -23.54
CA HIS A 380 25.77 14.90 -22.85
C HIS A 380 26.04 14.35 -21.45
N TRP A 381 27.02 14.93 -20.75
CA TRP A 381 27.22 14.60 -19.35
C TRP A 381 25.98 15.06 -18.55
N PRO A 382 25.23 14.14 -17.91
CA PRO A 382 23.92 14.46 -17.33
C PRO A 382 24.03 15.50 -16.22
N TRP A 383 23.12 16.46 -16.18
CA TRP A 383 23.24 17.55 -15.20
C TRP A 383 23.00 17.07 -13.77
N GLY A 384 22.06 16.12 -13.56
CA GLY A 384 21.80 15.57 -12.24
C GLY A 384 22.85 14.56 -11.76
N ALA A 385 23.89 14.30 -12.56
CA ALA A 385 25.09 13.59 -12.08
C ALA A 385 25.84 14.37 -11.00
N GLY A 386 25.53 15.66 -10.83
CA GLY A 386 26.09 16.53 -9.80
C GLY A 386 25.27 16.68 -8.52
N MET A 387 24.19 15.91 -8.33
CA MET A 387 23.27 16.05 -7.19
C MET A 387 23.43 14.89 -6.20
N PHE A 388 23.74 15.20 -4.95
CA PHE A 388 23.96 14.20 -3.91
C PHE A 388 23.34 14.63 -2.58
N ALA A 389 22.36 13.86 -2.10
CA ALA A 389 21.81 14.00 -0.75
C ALA A 389 22.44 12.92 0.15
N THR A 390 23.15 13.34 1.20
CA THR A 390 23.75 12.43 2.18
C THR A 390 23.09 12.60 3.54
N SER A 391 22.42 11.56 4.03
CA SER A 391 21.85 11.54 5.39
C SER A 391 22.93 11.42 6.46
N LEU A 392 22.67 11.99 7.63
CA LEU A 392 23.42 11.82 8.86
C LEU A 392 22.47 11.32 9.97
N GLY A 393 21.63 10.33 9.64
CA GLY A 393 20.45 9.95 10.40
C GLY A 393 19.18 10.71 10.00
N PRO A 394 18.09 10.59 10.78
CA PRO A 394 16.80 11.24 10.49
C PRO A 394 16.79 12.76 10.64
N ASP A 395 17.63 13.32 11.50
CA ASP A 395 17.54 14.73 11.92
C ASP A 395 18.56 15.65 11.23
N ASP A 396 19.47 15.09 10.43
CA ASP A 396 20.56 15.85 9.83
C ASP A 396 20.95 15.24 8.47
N ALA A 397 21.35 16.09 7.53
CA ALA A 397 21.80 15.70 6.19
C ALA A 397 22.61 16.84 5.56
N CYS A 398 23.25 16.56 4.43
CA CYS A 398 23.77 17.59 3.54
C CYS A 398 23.44 17.28 2.07
N PHE A 399 23.27 18.34 1.29
CA PHE A 399 22.94 18.26 -0.13
C PHE A 399 23.98 19.03 -0.95
N VAL A 400 24.59 18.33 -1.91
CA VAL A 400 25.54 18.88 -2.87
C VAL A 400 24.86 18.99 -4.23
N ALA A 401 25.00 20.14 -4.87
CA ALA A 401 24.54 20.39 -6.23
C ALA A 401 25.70 20.81 -7.14
N GLY A 402 25.59 20.49 -8.43
CA GLY A 402 26.53 20.93 -9.46
C GLY A 402 27.93 20.31 -9.37
N ALA A 403 28.09 19.18 -8.69
CA ALA A 403 29.32 18.41 -8.77
C ALA A 403 29.52 17.88 -10.21
N ASN A 404 30.77 17.74 -10.63
CA ASN A 404 31.15 17.21 -11.94
C ASN A 404 32.26 16.15 -11.78
N TRP A 405 32.87 15.72 -12.89
CA TRP A 405 33.94 14.71 -12.87
C TRP A 405 35.25 15.19 -12.22
N GLU A 406 35.42 16.49 -11.97
CA GLU A 406 36.56 17.03 -11.24
C GLU A 406 36.40 16.79 -9.74
N LYS A 407 37.48 16.41 -9.06
CA LYS A 407 37.47 16.15 -7.62
C LYS A 407 37.20 17.44 -6.83
N ASN A 408 36.40 17.34 -5.78
CA ASN A 408 35.99 18.46 -4.92
C ASN A 408 35.14 19.52 -5.62
N SER A 409 34.53 19.19 -6.76
CA SER A 409 33.62 20.06 -7.49
C SER A 409 32.20 20.06 -6.90
N GLY A 410 31.43 21.10 -7.18
CA GLY A 410 30.07 21.29 -6.70
C GLY A 410 29.97 22.21 -5.47
N LEU A 411 28.75 22.37 -4.97
CA LEU A 411 28.44 23.24 -3.82
C LEU A 411 27.53 22.50 -2.84
N CYS A 412 27.96 22.40 -1.58
CA CYS A 412 27.05 22.04 -0.48
C CYS A 412 26.08 23.20 -0.24
N CYS A 413 24.84 23.06 -0.70
CA CYS A 413 23.88 24.17 -0.77
C CYS A 413 22.82 24.13 0.34
N VAL A 414 22.52 22.96 0.91
CA VAL A 414 21.61 22.81 2.06
C VAL A 414 22.20 21.77 3.02
N TRP A 415 22.10 22.00 4.33
CA TRP A 415 22.54 21.07 5.36
C TRP A 415 21.69 21.19 6.62
N GLY A 416 21.85 20.26 7.58
CA GLY A 416 21.08 20.24 8.81
C GLY A 416 19.70 19.60 8.62
N GLN A 417 18.81 19.86 9.58
CA GLN A 417 17.46 19.30 9.62
C GLN A 417 16.61 19.67 8.39
N VAL A 418 16.78 20.89 7.85
CA VAL A 418 16.09 21.31 6.61
C VAL A 418 16.46 20.41 5.44
N CYS A 419 17.73 20.01 5.34
CA CYS A 419 18.19 19.07 4.33
C CYS A 419 17.65 17.65 4.57
N ALA A 420 17.46 17.24 5.83
CA ALA A 420 16.89 15.93 6.15
C ALA A 420 15.44 15.84 5.67
N VAL A 421 14.63 16.87 5.95
CA VAL A 421 13.25 16.98 5.44
C VAL A 421 13.22 17.04 3.91
N GLN A 422 14.15 17.78 3.29
CA GLN A 422 14.27 17.81 1.84
C GLN A 422 14.52 16.41 1.26
N LYS A 423 15.37 15.60 1.91
CA LYS A 423 15.65 14.23 1.47
C LYS A 423 14.41 13.34 1.56
N GLU A 424 13.64 13.44 2.65
CA GLU A 424 12.36 12.71 2.79
C GLU A 424 11.34 13.11 1.72
N PHE A 425 11.28 14.40 1.38
CA PHE A 425 10.45 14.88 0.28
C PHE A 425 10.88 14.33 -1.08
N ILE A 426 12.20 14.29 -1.36
CA ILE A 426 12.75 13.70 -2.59
C ILE A 426 12.38 12.20 -2.65
N GLU A 427 12.55 11.47 -1.55
CA GLU A 427 12.20 10.05 -1.46
C GLU A 427 10.71 9.81 -1.73
N ALA A 428 9.83 10.51 -1.02
CA ALA A 428 8.38 10.34 -1.17
C ALA A 428 7.89 10.74 -2.56
N SER A 429 8.31 11.91 -3.06
CA SER A 429 7.90 12.41 -4.37
C SER A 429 8.44 11.55 -5.51
N LYS A 430 9.67 11.03 -5.40
CA LYS A 430 10.27 10.18 -6.45
C LYS A 430 9.65 8.79 -6.46
N THR A 431 9.36 8.23 -5.29
CA THR A 431 8.65 6.96 -5.19
C THR A 431 7.23 7.10 -5.76
N ASP A 432 6.52 8.19 -5.46
CA ASP A 432 5.21 8.49 -6.07
C ASP A 432 5.30 8.63 -7.59
N GLU A 433 6.30 9.34 -8.13
CA GLU A 433 6.50 9.45 -9.58
C GLU A 433 6.70 8.08 -10.24
N CYS A 434 7.56 7.24 -9.66
CA CYS A 434 7.82 5.89 -10.15
C CYS A 434 6.56 5.02 -10.08
N ALA A 435 5.71 5.22 -9.06
CA ALA A 435 4.40 4.57 -8.93
C ALA A 435 3.33 5.15 -9.89
N TYR A 436 3.70 6.06 -10.79
CA TYR A 436 2.81 6.79 -11.70
C TYR A 436 1.79 7.68 -10.95
N GLY A 437 2.15 8.15 -9.76
CA GLY A 437 1.38 9.10 -8.97
C GLY A 437 1.37 10.49 -9.60
N PHE A 438 0.28 11.23 -9.36
CA PHE A 438 0.10 12.56 -9.95
C PHE A 438 1.03 13.59 -9.32
N ILE A 439 1.24 13.55 -8.00
CA ILE A 439 2.01 14.54 -7.26
C ILE A 439 3.49 14.48 -7.65
N GLY A 440 4.06 13.27 -7.59
CA GLY A 440 5.44 13.00 -8.00
C GLY A 440 5.66 13.40 -9.44
N ARG A 441 4.78 13.00 -10.37
CA ARG A 441 4.90 13.40 -11.79
C ARG A 441 4.85 14.90 -11.99
N CYS A 442 3.97 15.63 -11.29
CA CYS A 442 3.94 17.08 -11.36
C CYS A 442 5.26 17.70 -10.87
N ILE A 443 5.75 17.30 -9.69
CA ILE A 443 6.99 17.80 -9.10
C ILE A 443 8.16 17.54 -10.05
N TRP A 444 8.36 16.29 -10.45
CA TRP A 444 9.50 15.88 -11.24
C TRP A 444 9.43 16.36 -12.69
N TYR A 445 8.23 16.57 -13.25
CA TYR A 445 8.08 17.25 -14.55
C TYR A 445 8.74 18.63 -14.54
N PHE A 446 8.54 19.44 -13.51
CA PHE A 446 9.22 20.73 -13.39
C PHE A 446 10.74 20.57 -13.22
N VAL A 447 11.20 19.60 -12.43
CA VAL A 447 12.63 19.35 -12.28
C VAL A 447 13.28 18.98 -13.62
N HIS A 448 12.62 18.16 -14.44
CA HIS A 448 13.14 17.74 -15.75
C HIS A 448 13.01 18.82 -16.86
N HIS A 449 12.02 19.72 -16.78
CA HIS A 449 11.66 20.61 -17.90
C HIS A 449 11.87 22.11 -17.66
N THR A 450 12.27 22.55 -16.46
CA THR A 450 12.45 23.98 -16.19
C THR A 450 13.90 24.41 -16.50
N PRO A 451 14.14 25.30 -17.48
CA PRO A 451 15.47 25.85 -17.74
C PRO A 451 15.78 26.96 -16.72
N VAL A 452 16.17 26.58 -15.50
CA VAL A 452 16.45 27.55 -14.43
C VAL A 452 17.96 27.62 -14.17
N PRO A 453 18.55 28.82 -14.03
CA PRO A 453 19.91 28.97 -13.53
C PRO A 453 20.09 28.28 -12.17
N GLN A 454 21.23 27.61 -11.97
CA GLN A 454 21.54 26.77 -10.80
C GLN A 454 21.28 27.42 -9.43
N SER A 455 21.27 28.75 -9.35
CA SER A 455 21.02 29.52 -8.12
C SER A 455 19.55 29.66 -7.73
N LEU A 456 18.59 29.55 -8.67
CA LEU A 456 17.16 29.77 -8.40
C LEU A 456 16.42 28.48 -8.02
N LEU A 457 16.85 27.32 -8.51
CA LEU A 457 16.25 26.02 -8.15
C LEU A 457 16.41 25.70 -6.66
N ALA A 458 17.50 26.15 -6.04
CA ALA A 458 17.68 26.07 -4.59
C ALA A 458 16.60 26.85 -3.82
N GLN A 459 16.01 27.91 -4.40
CA GLN A 459 14.92 28.68 -3.79
C GLN A 459 13.54 28.04 -3.99
N VAL A 460 13.33 27.28 -5.08
CA VAL A 460 12.04 26.59 -5.34
C VAL A 460 11.82 25.41 -4.37
N PHE A 461 12.91 24.80 -3.87
CA PHE A 461 12.85 23.77 -2.83
C PHE A 461 12.87 24.33 -1.39
N LEU A 462 12.93 25.66 -1.22
CA LEU A 462 12.85 26.37 0.07
C LEU A 462 11.43 26.84 0.38
N PHE A 463 10.40 26.03 0.09
CA PHE A 463 9.08 26.31 0.65
C PHE A 463 9.14 26.09 2.17
N GLU A 464 9.29 27.19 2.91
CA GLU A 464 9.06 27.25 4.35
C GLU A 464 7.63 26.78 4.65
N PHE A 465 7.47 25.51 5.00
CA PHE A 465 6.42 25.11 5.93
C PHE A 465 6.88 25.56 7.32
N SER A 466 6.54 26.79 7.68
CA SER A 466 6.49 27.18 9.10
C SER A 466 5.30 26.47 9.75
N LEU A 467 5.45 25.18 10.05
CA LEU A 467 4.74 24.59 11.19
C LEU A 467 5.62 24.86 12.39
N VAL A 468 5.23 25.86 13.17
CA VAL A 468 5.65 25.97 14.57
C VAL A 468 5.17 24.69 15.24
N ILE A 469 6.04 23.69 15.33
CA ILE A 469 5.84 22.57 16.24
C ILE A 469 6.15 23.12 17.62
N ASP A 470 5.15 23.74 18.22
CA ASP A 470 5.09 23.83 19.67
C ASP A 470 5.09 22.39 20.18
N MET A 471 5.98 22.04 21.11
CA MET A 471 5.99 20.70 21.68
C MET A 471 4.58 20.40 22.22
N PRO A 472 3.91 19.32 21.76
CA PRO A 472 2.54 19.10 22.17
C PRO A 472 2.49 18.82 23.68
N PRO A 473 1.49 19.36 24.40
CA PRO A 473 1.18 18.87 25.73
C PRO A 473 0.95 17.35 25.66
N GLN A 474 1.27 16.63 26.74
CA GLN A 474 1.13 15.17 26.83
C GLN A 474 -0.17 14.69 26.14
N GLN A 475 -0.04 14.10 24.96
CA GLN A 475 -1.18 13.67 24.14
C GLN A 475 -1.85 12.46 24.79
N ARG A 476 -3.18 12.49 24.91
CA ARG A 476 -3.97 11.42 25.51
C ARG A 476 -4.09 10.25 24.53
N ARG A 477 -4.24 9.05 25.05
CA ARG A 477 -4.24 7.80 24.28
C ARG A 477 -5.65 7.35 23.97
N VAL A 478 -5.91 7.08 22.69
CA VAL A 478 -7.18 6.53 22.22
C VAL A 478 -6.94 5.14 21.65
N LEU A 479 -7.64 4.15 22.20
CA LEU A 479 -7.68 2.79 21.66
C LEU A 479 -8.90 2.61 20.76
N LEU A 480 -8.69 2.14 19.53
CA LEU A 480 -9.76 1.77 18.60
C LEU A 480 -9.74 0.25 18.41
N ILE A 481 -10.84 -0.43 18.73
CA ILE A 481 -10.99 -1.89 18.55
C ILE A 481 -11.79 -2.13 17.28
N GLY A 482 -11.12 -2.53 16.21
CA GLY A 482 -11.66 -2.69 14.85
C GLY A 482 -11.16 -1.59 13.91
N GLY A 483 -10.65 -2.00 12.75
CA GLY A 483 -10.08 -1.16 11.70
C GLY A 483 -10.86 -1.25 10.38
N SER A 484 -12.19 -1.27 10.45
CA SER A 484 -13.09 -1.17 9.27
C SER A 484 -13.69 0.25 9.18
N PHE A 485 -14.85 0.43 8.55
CA PHE A 485 -15.49 1.74 8.31
C PHE A 485 -15.44 2.70 9.52
N ALA A 486 -16.10 2.35 10.62
CA ALA A 486 -16.18 3.22 11.80
C ALA A 486 -14.83 3.41 12.52
N GLY A 487 -13.99 2.36 12.56
CA GLY A 487 -12.67 2.44 13.18
C GLY A 487 -11.69 3.31 12.41
N LEU A 488 -11.69 3.23 11.08
CA LEU A 488 -10.87 4.08 10.22
C LEU A 488 -11.36 5.53 10.23
N ALA A 489 -12.67 5.76 10.25
CA ALA A 489 -13.25 7.09 10.46
C ALA A 489 -12.76 7.71 11.79
N ALA A 490 -12.86 6.96 12.89
CA ALA A 490 -12.41 7.41 14.21
C ALA A 490 -10.92 7.74 14.23
N GLY A 491 -10.11 6.86 13.65
CA GLY A 491 -8.66 7.03 13.61
C GLY A 491 -8.26 8.30 12.88
N ARG A 492 -8.87 8.55 11.72
CA ARG A 492 -8.62 9.74 10.91
C ARG A 492 -8.98 11.02 11.65
N ASP A 493 -10.11 11.03 12.33
CA ASP A 493 -10.64 12.24 12.96
C ASP A 493 -9.92 12.56 14.29
N LEU A 494 -9.33 11.56 14.96
CA LEU A 494 -8.65 11.74 16.25
C LEU A 494 -7.11 11.86 16.13
N ALA A 495 -6.50 11.39 15.04
CA ALA A 495 -5.04 11.30 14.92
C ALA A 495 -4.30 12.65 15.06
N SER A 496 -4.93 13.78 14.72
CA SER A 496 -4.31 15.09 14.83
C SER A 496 -4.16 15.56 16.28
N HIS A 497 -4.98 15.03 17.20
CA HIS A 497 -5.09 15.52 18.58
C HIS A 497 -4.68 14.48 19.64
N TYR A 498 -4.65 13.19 19.27
CA TYR A 498 -4.47 12.07 20.20
C TYR A 498 -3.45 11.04 19.71
N LEU A 499 -2.88 10.28 20.65
CA LEU A 499 -2.11 9.07 20.34
C LEU A 499 -3.08 7.92 20.08
N VAL A 500 -3.43 7.72 18.82
CA VAL A 500 -4.40 6.70 18.40
C VAL A 500 -3.71 5.37 18.14
N THR A 501 -4.24 4.29 18.73
CA THR A 501 -3.86 2.91 18.41
C THR A 501 -5.07 2.12 17.93
N ILE A 502 -4.99 1.52 16.74
CA ILE A 502 -6.04 0.67 16.15
C ILE A 502 -5.63 -0.79 16.26
N ILE A 503 -6.48 -1.63 16.83
CA ILE A 503 -6.30 -3.09 16.89
C ILE A 503 -7.37 -3.77 16.02
N ASP A 504 -6.96 -4.53 15.01
CA ASP A 504 -7.87 -5.37 14.21
C ASP A 504 -7.24 -6.76 14.00
N ALA A 505 -8.07 -7.80 13.97
CA ALA A 505 -7.63 -9.17 13.74
C ALA A 505 -7.32 -9.47 12.26
N LYS A 506 -7.72 -8.61 11.32
CA LYS A 506 -7.41 -8.70 9.88
C LYS A 506 -6.24 -7.80 9.54
N GLU A 507 -5.36 -8.23 8.64
CA GLU A 507 -4.33 -7.35 8.04
C GLU A 507 -4.88 -6.36 7.00
N PHE A 508 -6.14 -6.51 6.60
CA PHE A 508 -6.73 -5.81 5.46
C PHE A 508 -8.12 -5.25 5.78
N PHE A 509 -8.45 -4.17 5.06
CA PHE A 509 -9.80 -3.66 4.93
C PHE A 509 -10.52 -4.43 3.82
N GLU A 510 -11.81 -4.69 4.03
CA GLU A 510 -12.71 -5.24 3.01
C GLU A 510 -13.96 -4.38 2.94
N TYR A 511 -14.29 -3.87 1.75
CA TYR A 511 -15.58 -3.27 1.47
C TYR A 511 -16.64 -4.38 1.41
N THR A 512 -17.14 -4.77 2.58
CA THR A 512 -18.09 -5.88 2.76
C THR A 512 -19.34 -5.77 1.89
N PRO A 513 -19.94 -4.58 1.63
CA PRO A 513 -21.13 -4.50 0.77
C PRO A 513 -20.90 -4.93 -0.70
N GLY A 514 -19.65 -4.94 -1.18
CA GLY A 514 -19.29 -5.38 -2.54
C GLY A 514 -18.92 -6.87 -2.64
N VAL A 515 -18.74 -7.56 -1.51
CA VAL A 515 -18.10 -8.90 -1.48
C VAL A 515 -18.89 -9.97 -2.24
N LEU A 516 -20.21 -9.82 -2.34
CA LEU A 516 -21.07 -10.74 -3.10
C LEU A 516 -20.58 -10.88 -4.55
N ARG A 517 -20.22 -9.77 -5.19
CA ARG A 517 -19.72 -9.79 -6.56
C ARG A 517 -18.35 -10.45 -6.68
N ALA A 518 -17.52 -10.44 -5.63
CA ALA A 518 -16.24 -11.13 -5.65
C ALA A 518 -16.41 -12.65 -5.82
N TYR A 519 -17.45 -13.26 -5.22
CA TYR A 519 -17.70 -14.71 -5.35
C TYR A 519 -18.13 -15.15 -6.76
N VAL A 520 -18.64 -14.24 -7.59
CA VAL A 520 -18.99 -14.51 -9.01
C VAL A 520 -17.97 -13.93 -9.99
N LYS A 521 -17.14 -12.98 -9.54
CA LYS A 521 -16.06 -12.34 -10.30
C LYS A 521 -14.85 -12.12 -9.37
N PRO A 522 -14.01 -13.15 -9.12
CA PRO A 522 -12.96 -13.11 -8.08
C PRO A 522 -12.01 -11.91 -8.12
N LYS A 523 -11.63 -11.45 -9.32
CA LYS A 523 -10.77 -10.26 -9.51
C LYS A 523 -11.37 -8.98 -8.90
N HIS A 524 -12.68 -8.93 -8.69
CA HIS A 524 -13.33 -7.78 -8.08
C HIS A 524 -12.91 -7.56 -6.62
N LEU A 525 -12.49 -8.62 -5.90
CA LEU A 525 -12.00 -8.50 -4.52
C LEU A 525 -10.82 -7.52 -4.39
N ASP A 526 -9.96 -7.45 -5.41
CA ASP A 526 -8.81 -6.53 -5.42
C ASP A 526 -9.22 -5.06 -5.45
N ALA A 527 -10.42 -4.74 -5.96
CA ALA A 527 -10.96 -3.39 -5.93
C ALA A 527 -11.63 -3.03 -4.60
N LEU A 528 -11.94 -4.03 -3.77
CA LEU A 528 -12.65 -3.89 -2.50
C LEU A 528 -11.73 -3.90 -1.28
N THR A 529 -10.45 -4.21 -1.47
CA THR A 529 -9.52 -4.52 -0.38
C THR A 529 -8.22 -3.74 -0.46
N PHE A 530 -7.64 -3.43 0.70
CA PHE A 530 -6.30 -2.90 0.84
C PHE A 530 -5.72 -3.30 2.21
N THR A 531 -4.40 -3.35 2.35
CA THR A 531 -3.74 -3.65 3.63
C THR A 531 -3.88 -2.49 4.61
N LEU A 532 -4.30 -2.75 5.84
CA LEU A 532 -4.57 -1.73 6.86
C LEU A 532 -3.32 -1.01 7.34
N GLN A 533 -2.24 -1.74 7.59
CA GLN A 533 -1.06 -1.20 8.24
C GLN A 533 -0.47 0.02 7.49
N PRO A 534 -0.22 -0.03 6.17
CA PRO A 534 0.30 1.15 5.45
C PRO A 534 -0.65 2.36 5.55
N VAL A 535 -1.96 2.15 5.46
CA VAL A 535 -2.93 3.26 5.51
C VAL A 535 -2.97 3.87 6.91
N ILE A 536 -3.10 3.05 7.95
CA ILE A 536 -3.23 3.50 9.34
C ILE A 536 -1.95 4.16 9.83
N GLU A 537 -0.78 3.56 9.56
CA GLU A 537 0.49 4.04 10.11
C GLU A 537 1.10 5.18 9.31
N THR A 538 1.03 5.15 7.96
CA THR A 538 1.71 6.15 7.13
C THR A 538 0.82 7.31 6.76
N ARG A 539 -0.47 7.06 6.47
CA ARG A 539 -1.38 8.09 5.96
C ARG A 539 -2.21 8.73 7.07
N MET A 540 -2.66 7.93 8.04
CA MET A 540 -3.45 8.42 9.18
C MET A 540 -2.60 8.78 10.40
N ALA A 541 -1.30 8.44 10.43
CA ALA A 541 -0.40 8.65 11.57
C ALA A 541 -0.89 8.03 12.89
N CYS A 542 -1.63 6.91 12.82
CA CYS A 542 -2.06 6.12 13.97
C CYS A 542 -1.14 4.90 14.14
N LYS A 543 -1.04 4.33 15.34
CA LYS A 543 -0.41 3.02 15.53
C LYS A 543 -1.39 1.92 15.11
N TYR A 544 -0.92 0.92 14.36
CA TYR A 544 -1.71 -0.27 14.07
C TYR A 544 -1.14 -1.49 14.78
N ILE A 545 -2.01 -2.30 15.37
CA ILE A 545 -1.68 -3.59 15.97
C ILE A 545 -2.53 -4.64 15.25
N TRP A 546 -1.86 -5.51 14.52
CA TRP A 546 -2.51 -6.70 13.99
C TRP A 546 -2.64 -7.75 15.09
N GLY A 547 -3.86 -7.88 15.62
CA GLY A 547 -4.12 -8.74 16.76
C GLY A 547 -5.59 -8.78 17.15
N GLU A 548 -5.94 -9.74 17.99
CA GLU A 548 -7.30 -9.92 18.47
C GLU A 548 -7.42 -9.46 19.92
N VAL A 549 -8.33 -8.53 20.22
CA VAL A 549 -8.65 -8.18 21.61
C VAL A 549 -9.38 -9.36 22.25
N LYS A 550 -8.86 -9.83 23.39
CA LYS A 550 -9.41 -10.97 24.13
C LYS A 550 -10.18 -10.54 25.38
N GLU A 551 -9.87 -9.38 25.94
CA GLU A 551 -10.53 -8.84 27.14
C GLU A 551 -10.43 -7.31 27.19
N LEU A 552 -11.48 -6.64 27.68
CA LEU A 552 -11.49 -5.21 27.95
C LEU A 552 -11.88 -4.94 29.40
N ASN A 553 -11.06 -4.17 30.12
CA ASN A 553 -11.28 -3.77 31.51
C ASN A 553 -11.57 -2.27 31.60
N GLY A 554 -12.82 -1.93 31.93
CA GLY A 554 -13.26 -0.53 32.02
C GLY A 554 -12.76 0.22 33.25
N GLU A 555 -12.48 -0.46 34.37
CA GLU A 555 -12.00 0.17 35.61
C GLU A 555 -10.51 0.53 35.49
N GLN A 556 -9.71 -0.42 35.00
CA GLN A 556 -8.27 -0.23 34.79
C GLN A 556 -7.96 0.53 33.49
N LYS A 557 -8.94 0.68 32.60
CA LYS A 557 -8.80 1.26 31.25
C LYS A 557 -7.70 0.56 30.45
N THR A 558 -7.78 -0.75 30.43
CA THR A 558 -6.83 -1.63 29.74
C THR A 558 -7.56 -2.59 28.82
N ALA A 559 -6.91 -2.96 27.72
CA ALA A 559 -7.32 -4.05 26.84
C ALA A 559 -6.22 -5.09 26.78
N THR A 560 -6.57 -6.35 26.95
CA THR A 560 -5.66 -7.48 26.73
C THR A 560 -5.92 -8.02 25.33
N TYR A 561 -4.89 -8.07 24.50
CA TYR A 561 -4.96 -8.53 23.12
C TYR A 561 -3.91 -9.60 22.85
N LYS A 562 -4.14 -10.39 21.81
CA LYS A 562 -3.19 -11.37 21.29
C LYS A 562 -2.63 -10.86 19.96
N PRO A 563 -1.33 -10.53 19.88
CA PRO A 563 -0.69 -10.20 18.61
C PRO A 563 -0.76 -11.40 17.64
N MET A 564 -0.88 -11.15 16.34
CA MET A 564 -1.14 -12.21 15.35
C MET A 564 -0.11 -13.35 15.36
N PHE A 565 1.17 -13.01 15.54
CA PHE A 565 2.29 -13.96 15.44
C PHE A 565 2.92 -14.32 16.80
N GLN A 566 2.28 -13.96 17.91
CA GLN A 566 2.78 -14.26 19.25
C GLN A 566 1.84 -15.23 19.97
N SER A 567 2.41 -16.10 20.81
CA SER A 567 1.63 -16.98 21.69
C SER A 567 1.02 -16.22 22.86
N ASP A 568 1.77 -15.24 23.37
CA ASP A 568 1.46 -14.56 24.62
C ASP A 568 0.50 -13.40 24.37
N ARG A 569 -0.27 -13.07 25.42
CA ARG A 569 -1.16 -11.90 25.40
C ARG A 569 -0.40 -10.69 25.92
N GLU A 570 -0.69 -9.55 25.31
CA GLU A 570 -0.17 -8.25 25.72
C GLU A 570 -1.31 -7.39 26.26
N THR A 571 -0.97 -6.39 27.08
CA THR A 571 -1.93 -5.43 27.63
C THR A 571 -1.56 -4.03 27.16
N ILE A 572 -2.56 -3.28 26.71
CA ILE A 572 -2.46 -1.87 26.38
C ILE A 572 -3.41 -1.07 27.25
N ASP A 573 -2.96 0.08 27.73
CA ASP A 573 -3.76 1.02 28.50
C ASP A 573 -4.18 2.22 27.64
N PHE A 574 -5.30 2.84 27.99
CA PHE A 574 -5.90 3.92 27.23
C PHE A 574 -6.56 4.97 28.13
N ASP A 575 -6.74 6.18 27.60
CA ASP A 575 -7.55 7.22 28.25
C ASP A 575 -8.99 7.18 27.75
N PHE A 576 -9.15 6.87 26.46
CA PHE A 576 -10.43 6.62 25.80
C PHE A 576 -10.37 5.38 24.91
N CYS A 577 -11.49 4.69 24.75
CA CYS A 577 -11.62 3.54 23.86
C CYS A 577 -12.89 3.67 22.99
N ILE A 578 -12.77 3.38 21.70
CA ILE A 578 -13.92 3.19 20.80
C ILE A 578 -13.92 1.75 20.31
N ILE A 579 -15.04 1.06 20.53
CA ILE A 579 -15.28 -0.30 20.05
C ILE A 579 -16.03 -0.19 18.72
N ALA A 580 -15.38 -0.63 17.65
CA ALA A 580 -15.87 -0.67 16.27
C ALA A 580 -15.69 -2.08 15.67
N ALA A 581 -15.88 -3.12 16.49
CA ALA A 581 -15.55 -4.52 16.15
C ALA A 581 -16.53 -5.17 15.15
N GLY A 582 -17.57 -4.46 14.72
CA GLY A 582 -18.55 -4.95 13.76
C GLY A 582 -19.44 -6.08 14.32
N CYS A 583 -19.94 -6.92 13.43
CA CYS A 583 -20.71 -8.10 13.77
C CYS A 583 -20.48 -9.21 12.73
N ASN A 584 -21.02 -10.38 13.01
CA ASN A 584 -21.02 -11.53 12.11
C ASN A 584 -22.42 -11.72 11.50
N PHE A 585 -22.53 -12.62 10.51
CA PHE A 585 -23.77 -12.89 9.80
C PHE A 585 -23.91 -14.39 9.60
N GLY A 586 -25.00 -15.00 10.07
CA GLY A 586 -25.11 -16.46 10.12
C GLY A 586 -25.70 -16.96 11.44
N PRO A 587 -27.01 -16.76 11.69
CA PRO A 587 -27.62 -16.96 12.99
C PRO A 587 -27.58 -18.43 13.45
N PHE A 588 -27.50 -19.37 12.51
CA PHE A 588 -27.48 -20.80 12.78
C PHE A 588 -26.09 -21.35 13.10
N HIS A 589 -25.01 -20.63 12.76
CA HIS A 589 -23.66 -21.03 13.14
C HIS A 589 -23.33 -20.55 14.55
N LYS A 590 -22.59 -21.33 15.34
CA LYS A 590 -22.20 -20.96 16.72
C LYS A 590 -21.50 -19.59 16.76
N TRP A 591 -20.58 -19.36 15.84
CA TRP A 591 -19.76 -18.14 15.73
C TRP A 591 -20.33 -17.08 14.77
N GLY A 592 -21.47 -17.32 14.14
CA GLY A 592 -21.98 -16.40 13.11
C GLY A 592 -21.23 -16.48 11.78
N GLU A 593 -20.63 -17.62 11.47
CA GLU A 593 -19.87 -17.81 10.23
C GLU A 593 -20.79 -17.71 9.00
N SER A 594 -20.31 -17.00 7.96
CA SER A 594 -20.89 -16.99 6.61
C SER A 594 -19.82 -16.65 5.58
N LEU A 595 -20.19 -16.77 4.29
CA LEU A 595 -19.36 -16.31 3.18
C LEU A 595 -19.17 -14.77 3.18
N TRP A 596 -20.14 -14.03 3.73
CA TRP A 596 -20.20 -12.58 3.59
C TRP A 596 -19.23 -11.86 4.51
N PHE A 597 -18.90 -12.45 5.67
CA PHE A 597 -17.97 -11.88 6.64
C PHE A 597 -16.86 -12.89 6.94
N PRO A 598 -15.59 -12.48 6.98
CA PRO A 598 -14.48 -13.40 7.22
C PRO A 598 -14.51 -13.98 8.64
N THR A 599 -14.14 -15.26 8.79
CA THR A 599 -13.95 -15.88 10.12
C THR A 599 -12.60 -15.47 10.71
N ILE A 600 -12.62 -14.40 11.53
CA ILE A 600 -11.39 -13.74 12.03
C ILE A 600 -10.99 -14.09 13.46
N HIS A 601 -11.90 -14.66 14.26
CA HIS A 601 -11.58 -14.98 15.66
C HIS A 601 -10.79 -16.28 15.75
N GLU A 602 -9.69 -16.26 16.49
CA GLU A 602 -8.83 -17.43 16.70
C GLU A 602 -9.62 -18.65 17.18
N ASP A 603 -10.54 -18.45 18.13
CA ASP A 603 -11.33 -19.54 18.72
C ASP A 603 -12.43 -20.06 17.78
N ALA A 604 -12.84 -19.25 16.79
CA ALA A 604 -13.87 -19.64 15.82
C ALA A 604 -13.29 -20.50 14.69
N ARG A 605 -12.03 -20.27 14.30
CA ARG A 605 -11.42 -20.90 13.13
C ARG A 605 -11.38 -22.44 13.18
N PRO A 606 -10.94 -23.09 14.27
CA PRO A 606 -10.90 -24.55 14.33
C PRO A 606 -12.29 -25.20 14.28
N GLU A 607 -13.34 -24.45 14.64
CA GLU A 607 -14.72 -24.91 14.63
C GLU A 607 -15.51 -24.44 13.38
N GLY A 608 -14.85 -23.75 12.45
CA GLY A 608 -15.47 -23.21 11.24
C GLY A 608 -15.66 -24.27 10.14
N SER A 609 -16.44 -23.90 9.13
CA SER A 609 -16.72 -24.77 7.97
C SER A 609 -15.54 -24.86 6.98
N TRP A 610 -14.59 -23.93 7.07
CA TRP A 610 -13.37 -23.86 6.24
C TRP A 610 -12.11 -23.63 7.09
N PRO A 611 -11.77 -24.55 8.02
CA PRO A 611 -10.67 -24.37 8.97
C PRO A 611 -9.29 -24.34 8.30
N HIS A 612 -9.18 -24.81 7.06
CA HIS A 612 -7.96 -24.75 6.24
C HIS A 612 -7.64 -23.34 5.73
N LEU A 613 -8.59 -22.41 5.83
CA LEU A 613 -8.41 -21.01 5.42
C LEU A 613 -8.16 -20.12 6.64
N ASP A 614 -7.24 -19.17 6.50
CA ASP A 614 -7.01 -18.12 7.51
C ASP A 614 -7.46 -16.77 6.97
N GLU A 615 -8.73 -16.43 7.17
CA GLU A 615 -9.33 -15.19 6.64
C GLU A 615 -8.94 -13.94 7.43
N ARG A 616 -8.04 -14.06 8.42
CA ARG A 616 -7.31 -12.94 9.01
C ARG A 616 -6.28 -12.37 8.04
N PHE A 617 -5.87 -13.18 7.07
CA PHE A 617 -4.97 -12.84 5.97
C PHE A 617 -5.78 -12.56 4.70
N LEU A 618 -5.38 -11.55 3.93
CA LEU A 618 -5.99 -11.21 2.65
C LEU A 618 -5.87 -12.38 1.67
N GLU A 619 -4.77 -13.12 1.74
CA GLU A 619 -4.54 -14.32 0.94
C GLU A 619 -5.55 -15.43 1.25
N GLY A 620 -5.79 -15.71 2.53
CA GLY A 620 -6.78 -16.70 2.96
C GLY A 620 -8.19 -16.32 2.52
N ARG A 621 -8.53 -15.02 2.60
CA ARG A 621 -9.79 -14.49 2.08
C ARG A 621 -9.91 -14.63 0.55
N ARG A 622 -8.85 -14.34 -0.21
CA ARG A 622 -8.79 -14.56 -1.67
C ARG A 622 -9.00 -16.02 -2.04
N ARG A 623 -8.37 -16.96 -1.32
CA ARG A 623 -8.57 -18.40 -1.53
C ARG A 623 -10.01 -18.80 -1.30
N HIS A 624 -10.65 -18.31 -0.24
CA HIS A 624 -12.05 -18.63 0.04
C HIS A 624 -12.97 -18.19 -1.10
N VAL A 625 -12.79 -16.95 -1.59
CA VAL A 625 -13.53 -16.43 -2.75
C VAL A 625 -13.35 -17.30 -3.98
N LEU A 626 -12.12 -17.76 -4.24
CA LEU A 626 -11.82 -18.62 -5.39
C LEU A 626 -12.39 -20.03 -5.25
N GLU A 627 -12.35 -20.63 -4.05
CA GLU A 627 -12.92 -21.95 -3.77
C GLU A 627 -14.43 -21.97 -3.99
N GLU A 628 -15.14 -20.97 -3.48
CA GLU A 628 -16.59 -20.87 -3.65
C GLU A 628 -16.96 -20.51 -5.10
N TYR A 629 -16.20 -19.63 -5.78
CA TYR A 629 -16.37 -19.37 -7.23
C TYR A 629 -16.30 -20.67 -8.06
N ASN A 630 -15.29 -21.51 -7.80
CA ASN A 630 -15.13 -22.79 -8.49
C ASN A 630 -16.28 -23.76 -8.18
N THR A 631 -16.78 -23.73 -6.94
CA THR A 631 -17.96 -24.50 -6.53
C THR A 631 -19.20 -24.07 -7.32
N ILE A 632 -19.47 -22.76 -7.39
CA ILE A 632 -20.61 -22.21 -8.14
C ILE A 632 -20.49 -22.53 -9.64
N LYS A 633 -19.29 -22.40 -10.22
CA LYS A 633 -19.03 -22.75 -11.60
C LYS A 633 -19.38 -24.21 -11.91
N ALA A 634 -18.98 -25.15 -11.04
CA ALA A 634 -19.31 -26.56 -11.18
C ALA A 634 -20.81 -26.84 -11.04
N LEU A 635 -21.52 -26.13 -10.15
CA LEU A 635 -22.97 -26.21 -10.02
C LEU A 635 -23.69 -25.68 -11.28
N ASN A 636 -23.19 -24.58 -11.85
CA ASN A 636 -23.72 -24.01 -13.08
C ASN A 636 -23.56 -24.99 -14.27
N ASP A 637 -22.42 -25.67 -14.38
CA ASP A 637 -22.20 -26.66 -15.46
C ASP A 637 -23.20 -27.82 -15.42
N LYS A 638 -23.75 -28.12 -14.24
CA LYS A 638 -24.77 -29.16 -14.01
C LYS A 638 -26.22 -28.64 -14.07
N ALA A 639 -26.42 -27.35 -14.31
CA ALA A 639 -27.73 -26.69 -14.20
C ALA A 639 -28.43 -26.98 -12.86
N ALA A 640 -27.63 -26.90 -11.79
CA ALA A 640 -28.03 -27.19 -10.42
C ALA A 640 -29.11 -26.23 -9.91
N SER A 641 -29.91 -26.72 -8.98
CA SER A 641 -30.91 -25.99 -8.21
C SER A 641 -30.30 -25.34 -6.97
N ILE A 642 -30.51 -24.03 -6.81
CA ILE A 642 -29.95 -23.24 -5.71
C ILE A 642 -31.10 -22.58 -4.96
N LEU A 643 -31.05 -22.67 -3.63
CA LEU A 643 -31.95 -21.95 -2.73
C LEU A 643 -31.21 -20.82 -2.03
N VAL A 644 -31.72 -19.60 -2.16
CA VAL A 644 -31.31 -18.44 -1.36
C VAL A 644 -32.36 -18.20 -0.27
N VAL A 645 -31.95 -18.29 0.99
CA VAL A 645 -32.81 -18.11 2.16
C VAL A 645 -32.68 -16.69 2.68
N GLY A 646 -33.77 -15.92 2.61
CA GLY A 646 -33.82 -14.50 2.92
C GLY A 646 -33.83 -13.65 1.66
N ALA A 647 -34.85 -12.82 1.50
CA ALA A 647 -35.00 -11.82 0.45
C ALA A 647 -34.81 -10.40 1.00
N GLY A 648 -33.96 -10.22 2.02
CA GLY A 648 -33.38 -8.91 2.35
C GLY A 648 -32.40 -8.43 1.28
N PHE A 649 -31.73 -7.31 1.51
CA PHE A 649 -30.78 -6.73 0.54
C PHE A 649 -29.69 -7.72 0.12
N ILE A 650 -29.00 -8.40 1.05
CA ILE A 650 -27.97 -9.41 0.73
C ILE A 650 -28.52 -10.53 -0.16
N GLY A 651 -29.67 -11.10 0.19
CA GLY A 651 -30.23 -12.24 -0.55
C GLY A 651 -30.71 -11.87 -1.96
N VAL A 652 -31.32 -10.68 -2.11
CA VAL A 652 -31.73 -10.15 -3.42
C VAL A 652 -30.50 -9.87 -4.30
N GLU A 653 -29.46 -9.24 -3.75
CA GLU A 653 -28.22 -9.02 -4.49
C GLU A 653 -27.57 -10.35 -4.87
N TRP A 654 -27.45 -11.29 -3.93
CA TRP A 654 -26.77 -12.54 -4.17
C TRP A 654 -27.46 -13.40 -5.24
N VAL A 655 -28.79 -13.56 -5.16
CA VAL A 655 -29.52 -14.38 -6.15
C VAL A 655 -29.44 -13.77 -7.56
N THR A 656 -29.36 -12.44 -7.67
CA THR A 656 -29.30 -11.76 -8.97
C THR A 656 -27.89 -11.71 -9.55
N GLU A 657 -26.85 -11.61 -8.71
CA GLU A 657 -25.45 -11.81 -9.13
C GLU A 657 -25.23 -13.24 -9.65
N LEU A 658 -25.74 -14.26 -8.94
CA LEU A 658 -25.73 -15.65 -9.42
C LEU A 658 -26.45 -15.79 -10.76
N GLN A 659 -27.64 -15.22 -10.90
CA GLN A 659 -28.44 -15.28 -12.13
C GLN A 659 -27.68 -14.70 -13.34
N HIS A 660 -27.00 -13.57 -13.15
CA HIS A 660 -26.29 -12.89 -14.22
C HIS A 660 -25.05 -13.67 -14.66
N PHE A 661 -24.17 -14.05 -13.73
CA PHE A 661 -22.89 -14.67 -14.06
C PHE A 661 -22.99 -16.18 -14.34
N PHE A 662 -24.03 -16.84 -13.83
CA PHE A 662 -24.22 -18.29 -13.93
C PHE A 662 -25.64 -18.63 -14.40
N PRO A 663 -25.98 -18.34 -15.67
CA PRO A 663 -27.35 -18.40 -16.17
C PRO A 663 -27.96 -19.81 -16.27
N LYS A 664 -27.18 -20.88 -16.08
CA LYS A 664 -27.71 -22.25 -16.10
C LYS A 664 -28.29 -22.68 -14.74
N LEU A 665 -27.99 -21.95 -13.67
CA LEU A 665 -28.50 -22.26 -12.33
C LEU A 665 -30.03 -22.09 -12.29
N LYS A 666 -30.71 -22.98 -11.55
CA LYS A 666 -32.15 -22.90 -11.28
C LYS A 666 -32.34 -22.27 -9.91
N LEU A 667 -32.65 -20.99 -9.91
CA LEU A 667 -32.62 -20.16 -8.71
C LEU A 667 -34.01 -20.03 -8.07
N THR A 668 -34.06 -20.26 -6.76
CA THR A 668 -35.21 -20.01 -5.90
C THR A 668 -34.79 -19.12 -4.75
N ILE A 669 -35.58 -18.10 -4.43
CA ILE A 669 -35.42 -17.25 -3.26
C ILE A 669 -36.67 -17.31 -2.37
N ILE A 670 -36.47 -17.32 -1.07
CA ILE A 670 -37.56 -17.34 -0.08
C ILE A 670 -37.40 -16.26 0.97
N ASP A 671 -38.51 -15.81 1.54
CA ASP A 671 -38.52 -15.01 2.77
C ASP A 671 -39.77 -15.29 3.60
N PHE A 672 -39.66 -15.15 4.93
CA PHE A 672 -40.80 -15.23 5.84
C PHE A 672 -41.64 -13.95 5.84
N LEU A 673 -41.08 -12.83 5.35
CA LEU A 673 -41.78 -11.58 5.12
C LEU A 673 -42.61 -11.64 3.83
N PRO A 674 -43.63 -10.77 3.69
CA PRO A 674 -44.57 -10.83 2.56
C PRO A 674 -44.02 -10.28 1.23
N GLN A 675 -42.81 -9.72 1.20
CA GLN A 675 -42.21 -9.08 0.03
C GLN A 675 -40.67 -9.08 0.14
N PRO A 676 -39.91 -8.94 -0.97
CA PRO A 676 -38.47 -8.75 -0.89
C PRO A 676 -38.15 -7.37 -0.35
N LEU A 677 -36.91 -7.20 0.14
CA LEU A 677 -36.43 -6.00 0.81
C LEU A 677 -37.26 -5.61 2.06
N GLY A 678 -38.06 -6.53 2.58
CA GLY A 678 -38.74 -6.48 3.87
C GLY A 678 -39.24 -5.09 4.29
N PRO A 679 -38.53 -4.39 5.21
CA PRO A 679 -38.97 -3.11 5.77
C PRO A 679 -38.89 -1.92 4.79
N LEU A 680 -38.25 -2.06 3.63
CA LEU A 680 -38.07 -0.97 2.66
C LEU A 680 -39.37 -0.67 1.87
N PRO A 681 -39.46 0.47 1.17
CA PRO A 681 -40.67 0.90 0.47
C PRO A 681 -41.18 -0.13 -0.54
N LYS A 682 -42.51 -0.20 -0.66
CA LYS A 682 -43.19 -1.08 -1.61
C LYS A 682 -42.73 -0.86 -3.06
N SER A 683 -42.34 0.35 -3.44
CA SER A 683 -41.83 0.63 -4.79
C SER A 683 -40.51 -0.10 -5.08
N ALA A 684 -39.56 -0.09 -4.15
CA ALA A 684 -38.30 -0.83 -4.28
C ALA A 684 -38.53 -2.35 -4.26
N ALA A 685 -39.39 -2.84 -3.35
CA ALA A 685 -39.76 -4.25 -3.29
C ALA A 685 -40.40 -4.73 -4.61
N THR A 686 -41.37 -3.97 -5.13
CA THR A 686 -42.04 -4.26 -6.42
C THR A 686 -41.06 -4.24 -7.58
N TYR A 687 -40.10 -3.30 -7.59
CA TYR A 687 -39.07 -3.22 -8.62
C TYR A 687 -38.20 -4.50 -8.65
N CYS A 688 -37.69 -4.92 -7.48
CA CYS A 688 -36.87 -6.12 -7.35
C CYS A 688 -37.65 -7.40 -7.66
N GLU A 689 -38.89 -7.52 -7.19
CA GLU A 689 -39.77 -8.66 -7.47
C GLU A 689 -40.03 -8.81 -8.99
N ASN A 690 -40.33 -7.70 -9.67
CA ASN A 690 -40.52 -7.67 -11.12
C ASN A 690 -39.25 -8.03 -11.88
N TYR A 691 -38.08 -7.55 -11.45
CA TYR A 691 -36.80 -7.92 -12.04
C TYR A 691 -36.55 -9.42 -11.90
N MET A 692 -36.63 -9.96 -10.68
CA MET A 692 -36.41 -11.38 -10.40
C MET A 692 -37.38 -12.26 -11.19
N LYS A 693 -38.65 -11.86 -11.31
CA LYS A 693 -39.66 -12.53 -12.13
C LYS A 693 -39.28 -12.52 -13.61
N LYS A 694 -38.83 -11.38 -14.13
CA LYS A 694 -38.41 -11.22 -15.54
C LYS A 694 -37.24 -12.14 -15.90
N VAL A 695 -36.30 -12.35 -14.98
CA VAL A 695 -35.13 -13.21 -15.19
C VAL A 695 -35.33 -14.67 -14.76
N GLY A 696 -36.56 -15.05 -14.39
CA GLY A 696 -36.93 -16.45 -14.12
C GLY A 696 -36.54 -16.99 -12.75
N ILE A 697 -36.23 -16.13 -11.77
CA ILE A 697 -36.00 -16.53 -10.38
C ILE A 697 -37.35 -16.87 -9.73
N LYS A 698 -37.47 -18.05 -9.12
CA LYS A 698 -38.67 -18.46 -8.36
C LYS A 698 -38.67 -17.76 -6.99
N GLN A 699 -39.82 -17.23 -6.59
CA GLN A 699 -39.96 -16.39 -5.40
C GLN A 699 -41.06 -16.95 -4.50
N PHE A 700 -40.76 -17.14 -3.21
CA PHE A 700 -41.76 -17.55 -2.20
C PHE A 700 -41.68 -16.66 -0.96
N TYR A 701 -42.74 -15.88 -0.73
CA TYR A 701 -42.88 -15.00 0.43
C TYR A 701 -43.82 -15.60 1.46
N ASN A 702 -43.84 -15.03 2.68
CA ASN A 702 -44.54 -15.61 3.84
C ASN A 702 -44.15 -17.07 4.13
N THR A 703 -42.92 -17.44 3.76
CA THR A 703 -42.43 -18.81 3.81
C THR A 703 -41.25 -18.88 4.76
N LYS A 704 -41.47 -19.45 5.96
CA LYS A 704 -40.42 -19.64 6.94
C LYS A 704 -39.52 -20.81 6.51
N TYR A 705 -38.21 -20.59 6.52
CA TYR A 705 -37.23 -21.64 6.26
C TYR A 705 -37.30 -22.76 7.31
N ASP A 706 -37.48 -23.99 6.85
CA ASP A 706 -37.51 -25.19 7.69
C ASP A 706 -36.91 -26.38 6.95
N ALA A 707 -35.58 -26.50 7.02
CA ALA A 707 -34.83 -27.56 6.34
C ALA A 707 -35.23 -28.99 6.78
N LYS A 708 -35.87 -29.14 7.94
CA LYS A 708 -36.29 -30.45 8.49
C LYS A 708 -37.68 -30.87 8.02
N SER A 709 -38.43 -29.99 7.36
CA SER A 709 -39.82 -30.25 6.97
C SER A 709 -39.93 -30.66 5.50
N PRO A 710 -40.38 -31.89 5.19
CA PRO A 710 -40.70 -32.29 3.81
C PRO A 710 -41.79 -31.41 3.17
N ASP A 711 -42.76 -30.93 3.96
CA ASP A 711 -43.84 -30.08 3.47
C ASP A 711 -43.33 -28.73 2.99
N PHE A 712 -42.32 -28.16 3.69
CA PHE A 712 -41.64 -26.94 3.25
C PHE A 712 -40.98 -27.13 1.88
N TRP A 713 -40.24 -28.21 1.70
CA TRP A 713 -39.56 -28.55 0.44
C TRP A 713 -40.54 -28.70 -0.73
N ASN A 714 -41.66 -29.38 -0.49
CA ASN A 714 -42.75 -29.51 -1.46
C ASN A 714 -43.37 -28.15 -1.81
N ALA A 715 -43.64 -27.31 -0.81
CA ALA A 715 -44.28 -26.01 -1.00
C ALA A 715 -43.46 -25.05 -1.88
N ILE A 716 -42.14 -25.11 -1.81
CA ILE A 716 -41.24 -24.26 -2.64
C ILE A 716 -40.82 -24.92 -3.96
N GLY A 717 -41.38 -26.09 -4.28
CA GLY A 717 -41.10 -26.82 -5.52
C GLY A 717 -39.70 -27.42 -5.59
N LEU A 718 -39.13 -27.82 -4.44
CA LEU A 718 -37.84 -28.51 -4.31
C LEU A 718 -37.99 -29.76 -3.42
N PRO A 719 -38.80 -30.77 -3.82
CA PRO A 719 -39.16 -31.92 -2.97
C PRO A 719 -37.96 -32.78 -2.50
N SER A 720 -36.85 -32.74 -3.23
CA SER A 720 -35.61 -33.45 -2.89
C SER A 720 -34.56 -32.54 -2.23
N GLY A 721 -34.92 -31.29 -1.91
CA GLY A 721 -33.97 -30.24 -1.55
C GLY A 721 -33.23 -29.65 -2.77
N PRO A 722 -32.54 -28.51 -2.59
CA PRO A 722 -31.66 -27.92 -3.59
C PRO A 722 -30.29 -28.62 -3.61
N ASP A 723 -29.52 -28.41 -4.67
CA ASP A 723 -28.13 -28.86 -4.74
C ASP A 723 -27.20 -28.02 -3.83
N LYS A 724 -27.56 -26.75 -3.56
CA LYS A 724 -26.85 -25.85 -2.64
C LYS A 724 -27.79 -24.83 -2.03
N GLU A 725 -27.50 -24.48 -0.78
CA GLU A 725 -28.23 -23.46 0.00
C GLU A 725 -27.31 -22.29 0.35
N TYR A 726 -27.83 -21.07 0.24
CA TYR A 726 -27.19 -19.85 0.75
C TYR A 726 -28.08 -19.18 1.78
N VAL A 727 -27.64 -19.13 3.03
CA VAL A 727 -28.37 -18.48 4.12
C VAL A 727 -27.99 -17.00 4.19
N CYS A 728 -28.91 -16.14 3.77
CA CYS A 728 -28.77 -14.69 3.65
C CYS A 728 -29.64 -13.94 4.68
N ILE A 729 -29.87 -14.56 5.85
CA ILE A 729 -30.63 -13.96 6.96
C ILE A 729 -29.77 -13.85 8.22
N GLY A 730 -30.04 -12.82 9.02
CA GLY A 730 -29.66 -12.74 10.43
C GLY A 730 -28.22 -12.33 10.71
N VAL A 731 -28.07 -11.30 11.54
CA VAL A 731 -26.80 -10.88 12.15
C VAL A 731 -26.54 -11.67 13.42
N LYS A 732 -25.28 -11.70 13.86
CA LYS A 732 -24.82 -12.34 15.11
C LYS A 732 -23.73 -11.50 15.76
N ALA A 733 -23.82 -11.31 17.08
CA ALA A 733 -22.82 -10.54 17.81
C ALA A 733 -21.48 -11.28 17.90
N SER A 734 -20.38 -10.51 17.85
CA SER A 734 -18.98 -10.98 17.92
C SER A 734 -18.21 -10.38 19.12
N ASN A 735 -18.92 -9.86 20.12
CA ASN A 735 -18.35 -9.10 21.24
C ASN A 735 -17.82 -9.98 22.39
N TYR A 736 -17.14 -11.08 22.09
CA TYR A 736 -16.77 -12.11 23.08
C TYR A 736 -15.77 -11.62 24.14
N PHE A 737 -15.02 -10.55 23.84
CA PHE A 737 -14.05 -9.94 24.74
C PHE A 737 -14.68 -8.99 25.77
N MET A 738 -15.97 -8.70 25.65
CA MET A 738 -16.69 -7.80 26.55
C MET A 738 -17.25 -8.55 27.77
N PRO A 739 -17.27 -7.94 28.95
CA PRO A 739 -17.90 -8.52 30.12
C PRO A 739 -19.40 -8.75 29.92
N LYS A 740 -19.93 -9.86 30.45
CA LYS A 740 -21.32 -10.30 30.19
C LYS A 740 -22.36 -9.27 30.63
N GLU A 741 -22.11 -8.55 31.71
CA GLU A 741 -22.98 -7.50 32.25
C GLU A 741 -23.15 -6.31 31.32
N THR A 742 -22.25 -6.12 30.35
CA THR A 742 -22.34 -5.06 29.31
C THR A 742 -23.06 -5.53 28.04
N LEU A 743 -23.40 -6.81 27.97
CA LEU A 743 -23.98 -7.43 26.78
C LEU A 743 -25.47 -7.74 26.97
N SER A 744 -26.26 -7.54 25.93
CA SER A 744 -27.70 -7.85 25.93
C SER A 744 -27.95 -9.36 26.04
N GLU A 745 -29.00 -9.76 26.78
CA GLU A 745 -29.42 -11.18 26.86
C GLU A 745 -30.25 -11.63 25.66
N LYS A 746 -30.91 -10.67 25.02
CA LYS A 746 -31.79 -10.86 23.86
C LYS A 746 -31.44 -9.82 22.80
N GLY A 747 -31.98 -10.01 21.60
CA GLY A 747 -31.73 -9.12 20.48
C GLY A 747 -31.69 -9.85 19.15
N PRO A 748 -31.32 -9.14 18.07
CA PRO A 748 -31.01 -9.76 16.79
C PRO A 748 -30.03 -10.94 16.97
N GLY A 749 -30.29 -12.08 16.34
CA GLY A 749 -29.37 -13.23 16.39
C GLY A 749 -29.19 -13.91 17.76
N GLY A 750 -29.98 -13.56 18.79
CA GLY A 750 -29.96 -14.24 20.09
C GLY A 750 -29.25 -13.50 21.23
N GLY A 751 -28.90 -12.22 21.07
CA GLY A 751 -28.24 -11.39 22.10
C GLY A 751 -26.72 -11.29 21.94
N GLY A 752 -26.03 -10.79 22.97
CA GLY A 752 -24.58 -10.58 22.96
C GLY A 752 -24.13 -9.21 22.44
N TRP A 753 -25.04 -8.24 22.33
CA TRP A 753 -24.75 -6.92 21.79
C TRP A 753 -24.33 -5.93 22.88
N ILE A 754 -23.40 -5.03 22.58
CA ILE A 754 -22.93 -4.04 23.57
C ILE A 754 -24.05 -3.03 23.85
N LEU A 755 -24.43 -2.91 25.13
CA LEU A 755 -25.43 -1.95 25.57
C LEU A 755 -24.81 -0.55 25.66
N MET A 756 -25.50 0.45 25.11
CA MET A 756 -25.06 1.84 25.11
C MET A 756 -26.12 2.81 25.64
N ASP A 757 -25.68 3.95 26.14
CA ASP A 757 -26.54 5.10 26.48
C ASP A 757 -26.68 6.08 25.31
N MET A 758 -27.34 7.22 25.56
CA MET A 758 -27.51 8.27 24.55
C MET A 758 -26.18 8.89 24.11
N ASN A 759 -25.12 8.85 24.91
CA ASN A 759 -23.82 9.42 24.56
C ASN A 759 -22.90 8.40 23.88
N LEU A 760 -23.45 7.24 23.48
CA LEU A 760 -22.72 6.06 22.96
C LEU A 760 -21.80 5.40 23.99
N GLY A 761 -21.86 5.83 25.25
CA GLY A 761 -21.10 5.25 26.34
C GLY A 761 -21.60 3.85 26.66
N VAL A 762 -20.68 2.91 26.90
CA VAL A 762 -21.04 1.53 27.28
C VAL A 762 -21.70 1.53 28.66
N LYS A 763 -22.76 0.75 28.82
CA LYS A 763 -23.49 0.60 30.10
C LYS A 763 -23.70 -0.86 30.47
N THR A 764 -23.96 -1.12 31.74
CA THR A 764 -24.38 -2.43 32.23
C THR A 764 -25.86 -2.69 31.96
N ARG A 765 -26.32 -3.94 32.13
CA ARG A 765 -27.74 -4.33 32.04
C ARG A 765 -28.65 -3.56 32.99
N GLU A 766 -28.12 -3.13 34.13
CA GLU A 766 -28.83 -2.30 35.11
C GLU A 766 -28.88 -0.82 34.71
N GLY A 767 -28.30 -0.46 33.56
CA GLY A 767 -28.27 0.90 33.03
C GLY A 767 -27.19 1.80 33.64
N LYS A 768 -26.22 1.25 34.37
CA LYS A 768 -25.12 2.02 34.95
C LYS A 768 -24.01 2.26 33.92
N PRO A 769 -23.40 3.46 33.84
CA PRO A 769 -22.23 3.69 33.01
C PRO A 769 -21.11 2.70 33.34
N TRP A 770 -20.48 2.12 32.31
CA TRP A 770 -19.38 1.17 32.46
C TRP A 770 -18.06 1.79 31.98
N GLY A 771 -17.04 1.76 32.82
CA GLY A 771 -15.75 2.41 32.53
C GLY A 771 -15.81 3.94 32.47
N ALA A 772 -16.82 4.56 33.08
CA ALA A 772 -16.86 6.01 33.25
C ALA A 772 -15.84 6.47 34.30
N ASP A 773 -15.43 7.74 34.24
CA ASP A 773 -14.58 8.32 35.29
C ASP A 773 -15.37 8.73 36.55
N ASP A 774 -14.64 9.24 37.56
CA ASP A 774 -15.20 9.68 38.85
C ASP A 774 -16.24 10.81 38.71
N LYS A 775 -16.27 11.52 37.58
CA LYS A 775 -17.24 12.58 37.27
C LYS A 775 -18.40 12.07 36.41
N GLY A 776 -18.42 10.77 36.09
CA GLY A 776 -19.47 10.11 35.31
C GLY A 776 -19.31 10.23 33.80
N TYR A 777 -18.18 10.74 33.29
CA TYR A 777 -17.97 10.86 31.84
C TYR A 777 -17.56 9.51 31.23
N PRO A 778 -18.16 9.11 30.08
CA PRO A 778 -17.82 7.86 29.42
C PRO A 778 -16.38 7.87 28.91
N ARG A 779 -15.66 6.77 29.12
CA ARG A 779 -14.33 6.53 28.53
C ARG A 779 -14.34 5.47 27.45
N ILE A 780 -15.42 4.72 27.33
CA ILE A 780 -15.55 3.60 26.41
C ILE A 780 -16.85 3.77 25.62
N PHE A 781 -16.73 3.84 24.31
CA PHE A 781 -17.82 4.07 23.37
C PHE A 781 -18.01 2.85 22.46
N ALA A 782 -19.25 2.53 22.08
CA ALA A 782 -19.55 1.45 21.15
C ALA A 782 -20.24 1.98 19.88
N VAL A 783 -19.57 1.85 18.73
CA VAL A 783 -20.01 2.44 17.45
C VAL A 783 -20.08 1.37 16.35
N GLY A 784 -20.87 1.64 15.31
CA GLY A 784 -21.10 0.67 14.24
C GLY A 784 -21.86 -0.56 14.72
N ASP A 785 -21.58 -1.69 14.07
CA ASP A 785 -22.46 -2.85 14.18
C ASP A 785 -22.31 -3.66 15.47
N CYS A 786 -21.32 -3.38 16.32
CA CYS A 786 -21.06 -4.14 17.54
C CYS A 786 -22.05 -3.86 18.69
N ASN A 787 -22.72 -2.71 18.67
CA ASN A 787 -23.64 -2.28 19.74
C ASN A 787 -25.05 -2.92 19.61
N TYR A 788 -25.96 -2.60 20.52
CA TYR A 788 -27.34 -3.10 20.50
C TYR A 788 -28.26 -2.42 19.47
N SER A 789 -27.74 -1.46 18.70
CA SER A 789 -28.46 -0.69 17.68
C SER A 789 -29.63 0.14 18.20
N CYS A 790 -29.79 0.29 19.51
CA CYS A 790 -30.88 1.05 20.09
C CYS A 790 -30.55 1.51 21.51
N VAL A 791 -31.35 2.44 22.02
CA VAL A 791 -31.31 2.89 23.41
C VAL A 791 -32.72 2.74 23.95
N GLU A 792 -32.93 1.70 24.76
CA GLU A 792 -34.25 1.32 25.27
C GLU A 792 -34.81 2.34 26.28
N ALA A 793 -36.14 2.50 26.26
CA ALA A 793 -36.89 3.12 27.34
C ALA A 793 -37.78 2.07 28.03
N PRO A 794 -37.65 1.87 29.35
CA PRO A 794 -38.46 0.88 30.07
C PRO A 794 -39.97 1.09 29.87
N GLY A 795 -40.69 0.01 29.57
CA GLY A 795 -42.15 0.03 29.37
C GLY A 795 -42.61 0.63 28.03
N LYS A 796 -41.69 1.04 27.16
CA LYS A 796 -41.97 1.57 25.82
C LYS A 796 -41.72 0.52 24.74
N LYS A 797 -42.46 0.62 23.64
CA LYS A 797 -42.22 -0.22 22.46
C LYS A 797 -40.97 0.26 21.71
N PRO A 798 -40.33 -0.59 20.88
CA PRO A 798 -39.08 -0.24 20.19
C PRO A 798 -39.12 1.03 19.32
N ASP A 799 -40.27 1.33 18.73
CA ASP A 799 -40.53 2.54 17.94
C ASP A 799 -40.68 3.82 18.78
N GLU A 800 -40.92 3.68 20.08
CA GLU A 800 -41.02 4.78 21.06
C GLU A 800 -39.73 4.96 21.88
N TRP A 801 -38.69 4.19 21.59
CA TRP A 801 -37.41 4.31 22.27
C TRP A 801 -36.68 5.59 21.86
N PRO A 802 -35.87 6.19 22.76
CA PRO A 802 -35.03 7.35 22.44
C PRO A 802 -34.21 7.16 21.16
N ILE A 803 -33.66 5.96 20.98
CA ILE A 803 -33.06 5.51 19.73
C ILE A 803 -33.75 4.20 19.35
N PRO A 804 -34.69 4.24 18.39
CA PRO A 804 -35.26 3.03 17.80
C PRO A 804 -34.19 2.17 17.11
N PRO A 805 -34.48 0.89 16.81
CA PRO A 805 -33.51 0.01 16.15
C PRO A 805 -32.90 0.63 14.88
N ILE A 806 -31.57 0.68 14.86
CA ILE A 806 -30.74 1.12 13.75
C ILE A 806 -30.30 -0.13 12.95
N PRO A 807 -30.49 -0.16 11.62
CA PRO A 807 -30.00 -1.26 10.78
C PRO A 807 -28.46 -1.37 10.87
N LYS A 808 -27.98 -2.61 10.78
CA LYS A 808 -26.56 -2.96 10.84
C LYS A 808 -25.90 -2.77 9.46
N ILE A 809 -25.44 -1.55 9.19
CA ILE A 809 -24.83 -1.12 7.91
C ILE A 809 -23.74 -0.08 8.17
N SER A 810 -22.82 0.10 7.23
CA SER A 810 -21.58 0.89 7.42
C SER A 810 -21.80 2.37 7.74
N TYR A 811 -22.66 3.05 6.98
CA TYR A 811 -22.83 4.50 7.06
C TYR A 811 -23.29 5.03 8.45
N PRO A 812 -24.36 4.52 9.09
CA PRO A 812 -24.73 4.94 10.44
C PRO A 812 -23.64 4.63 11.47
N GLY A 813 -22.79 3.63 11.24
CA GLY A 813 -21.64 3.36 12.09
C GLY A 813 -20.60 4.48 12.10
N GLU A 814 -20.41 5.15 10.96
CA GLU A 814 -19.55 6.32 10.85
C GLU A 814 -20.18 7.58 11.45
N GLU A 815 -21.50 7.74 11.34
CA GLU A 815 -22.21 8.82 12.05
C GLU A 815 -22.11 8.67 13.58
N MET A 816 -22.24 7.43 14.10
CA MET A 816 -21.96 7.15 15.51
C MET A 816 -20.53 7.51 15.89
N CYS A 817 -19.57 7.25 15.00
CA CYS A 817 -18.17 7.61 15.20
C CYS A 817 -17.98 9.13 15.33
N ILE A 818 -18.60 9.93 14.45
CA ILE A 818 -18.53 11.41 14.53
C ILE A 818 -18.97 11.91 15.90
N VAL A 819 -20.09 11.38 16.42
CA VAL A 819 -20.61 11.73 17.76
C VAL A 819 -19.64 11.28 18.85
N ALA A 820 -19.09 10.07 18.77
CA ALA A 820 -18.12 9.56 19.75
C ALA A 820 -16.82 10.38 19.77
N CYS A 821 -16.25 10.72 18.61
CA CYS A 821 -15.06 11.56 18.49
C CYS A 821 -15.29 12.95 19.09
N LYS A 822 -16.44 13.58 18.79
CA LYS A 822 -16.84 14.86 19.36
C LYS A 822 -16.98 14.79 20.88
N ASN A 823 -17.56 13.71 21.40
CA ASN A 823 -17.66 13.46 22.84
C ASN A 823 -16.29 13.30 23.49
N ILE A 824 -15.35 12.56 22.88
CA ILE A 824 -13.97 12.46 23.36
C ILE A 824 -13.31 13.84 23.44
N GLU A 825 -13.43 14.66 22.39
CA GLU A 825 -12.87 16.01 22.40
C GLU A 825 -13.47 16.91 23.47
N HIS A 826 -14.79 16.88 23.64
CA HIS A 826 -15.47 17.69 24.64
C HIS A 826 -15.08 17.27 26.05
N ILE A 827 -15.09 15.97 26.33
CA ILE A 827 -14.69 15.41 27.62
C ILE A 827 -13.21 15.75 27.90
N ASP A 828 -12.35 15.64 26.91
CA ASP A 828 -10.95 15.99 27.04
C ASP A 828 -10.74 17.48 27.38
N LYS A 829 -11.41 18.38 26.65
CA LYS A 829 -11.38 19.83 26.89
C LYS A 829 -11.90 20.18 28.29
N MET A 830 -13.01 19.57 28.71
CA MET A 830 -13.61 19.82 30.02
C MET A 830 -12.76 19.30 31.18
N LEU A 831 -12.16 18.12 31.05
CA LEU A 831 -11.50 17.45 32.16
C LEU A 831 -10.02 17.73 32.29
N PHE A 832 -9.33 17.85 31.16
CA PHE A 832 -7.87 17.97 31.14
C PHE A 832 -7.40 19.37 30.74
N GLN A 833 -8.27 20.16 30.10
CA GLN A 833 -7.93 21.53 29.67
C GLN A 833 -8.69 22.61 30.46
N ASN A 834 -9.57 22.24 31.39
CA ASN A 834 -10.43 23.15 32.18
C ASN A 834 -11.21 24.17 31.30
N LYS A 835 -11.56 23.77 30.07
CA LYS A 835 -12.36 24.61 29.17
C LYS A 835 -13.85 24.33 29.40
N THR A 836 -14.64 25.39 29.39
CA THR A 836 -16.11 25.31 29.52
C THR A 836 -16.83 25.74 28.25
N THR A 837 -16.11 26.30 27.28
CA THR A 837 -16.68 26.79 26.02
C THR A 837 -15.93 26.28 24.78
N ASP A 838 -16.65 26.13 23.67
CA ASP A 838 -16.10 25.77 22.36
C ASP A 838 -15.45 26.97 21.65
N CYS A 839 -14.91 26.76 20.45
CA CYS A 839 -14.26 27.81 19.66
C CYS A 839 -15.20 28.95 19.21
N CYS A 840 -16.52 28.76 19.33
CA CYS A 840 -17.56 29.72 18.98
C CYS A 840 -18.23 30.34 20.22
N GLY A 841 -17.74 30.04 21.43
CA GLY A 841 -18.29 30.55 22.69
C GLY A 841 -19.54 29.79 23.19
N GLY A 842 -19.91 28.69 22.55
CA GLY A 842 -20.97 27.79 23.02
C GLY A 842 -20.51 26.95 24.21
N GLU A 843 -21.44 26.47 25.03
CA GLU A 843 -21.15 25.61 26.18
C GLU A 843 -20.64 24.22 25.72
N LEU A 844 -19.50 23.77 26.27
CA LEU A 844 -19.00 22.41 26.05
C LEU A 844 -19.85 21.42 26.85
N LYS A 845 -20.54 20.52 26.14
CA LYS A 845 -21.32 19.43 26.72
C LYS A 845 -21.19 18.16 25.90
N VAL A 846 -21.33 17.01 26.54
CA VAL A 846 -21.41 15.72 25.85
C VAL A 846 -22.66 15.71 24.96
N ALA A 847 -22.50 15.28 23.72
CA ALA A 847 -23.57 15.22 22.73
C ALA A 847 -24.34 13.89 22.86
N ASP A 848 -25.66 14.01 22.74
CA ASP A 848 -26.54 12.86 22.56
C ASP A 848 -26.51 12.39 21.10
N MET A 849 -26.54 11.08 20.95
CA MET A 849 -26.83 10.38 19.71
C MET A 849 -28.28 10.62 19.31
N HIS A 850 -28.55 10.46 18.03
CA HIS A 850 -29.87 10.48 17.43
C HIS A 850 -29.98 9.37 16.40
N TRP A 851 -31.18 9.12 15.89
CA TRP A 851 -31.33 8.13 14.81
C TRP A 851 -30.58 8.63 13.55
N PRO A 852 -29.56 7.91 13.07
CA PRO A 852 -28.61 8.41 12.07
C PRO A 852 -29.29 8.64 10.70
N TRP A 853 -28.84 9.62 9.92
CA TRP A 853 -29.41 9.87 8.59
C TRP A 853 -29.10 8.70 7.64
N GLY A 854 -27.86 8.20 7.67
CA GLY A 854 -27.38 7.11 6.83
C GLY A 854 -28.07 5.77 7.07
N ALA A 855 -28.76 5.61 8.21
CA ALA A 855 -29.54 4.42 8.52
C ALA A 855 -30.72 4.20 7.55
N GLY A 856 -31.15 5.24 6.82
CA GLY A 856 -32.24 5.19 5.85
C GLY A 856 -31.84 4.96 4.39
N MET A 857 -30.57 4.69 4.11
CA MET A 857 -30.02 4.60 2.76
C MET A 857 -29.61 3.18 2.39
N PHE A 858 -30.21 2.64 1.32
CA PHE A 858 -29.97 1.28 0.84
C PHE A 858 -29.78 1.28 -0.67
N ALA A 859 -28.59 0.88 -1.13
CA ALA A 859 -28.35 0.52 -2.52
C ALA A 859 -28.48 -1.00 -2.64
N THR A 860 -29.33 -1.49 -3.54
CA THR A 860 -29.51 -2.92 -3.80
C THR A 860 -29.28 -3.19 -5.28
N SER A 861 -28.23 -3.94 -5.62
CA SER A 861 -27.96 -4.37 -6.99
C SER A 861 -28.85 -5.54 -7.43
N LEU A 862 -29.10 -5.61 -8.73
CA LEU A 862 -29.84 -6.67 -9.41
C LEU A 862 -28.95 -7.21 -10.54
N GLY A 863 -27.79 -7.76 -10.16
CA GLY A 863 -26.65 -7.99 -11.06
C GLY A 863 -25.82 -6.70 -11.31
N PRO A 864 -24.90 -6.71 -12.29
CA PRO A 864 -24.04 -5.56 -12.58
C PRO A 864 -24.74 -4.41 -13.32
N ASP A 865 -25.81 -4.69 -14.05
CA ASP A 865 -26.42 -3.72 -14.97
C ASP A 865 -27.71 -3.06 -14.44
N ASP A 866 -28.17 -3.43 -13.25
CA ASP A 866 -29.42 -2.93 -12.68
C ASP A 866 -29.32 -2.83 -11.15
N ALA A 867 -30.05 -1.88 -10.56
CA ALA A 867 -30.08 -1.65 -9.12
C ALA A 867 -31.29 -0.79 -8.75
N CYS A 868 -31.59 -0.69 -7.46
CA CYS A 868 -32.44 0.34 -6.90
C CYS A 868 -31.82 0.98 -5.65
N PHE A 869 -32.08 2.26 -5.46
CA PHE A 869 -31.61 3.04 -4.32
C PHE A 869 -32.80 3.57 -3.53
N VAL A 870 -32.82 3.28 -2.24
CA VAL A 870 -33.80 3.79 -1.27
C VAL A 870 -33.12 4.83 -0.39
N ALA A 871 -33.78 5.97 -0.18
CA ALA A 871 -33.38 6.98 0.79
C ALA A 871 -34.51 7.30 1.76
N GLY A 872 -34.17 7.73 2.97
CA GLY A 872 -35.13 8.17 3.99
C GLY A 872 -35.99 7.06 4.58
N ALA A 873 -35.59 5.79 4.46
CA ALA A 873 -36.20 4.73 5.24
C ALA A 873 -35.95 4.98 6.73
N ASN A 874 -36.87 4.59 7.59
CA ASN A 874 -36.76 4.69 9.04
C ASN A 874 -37.28 3.41 9.72
N TRP A 875 -37.46 3.42 11.04
CA TRP A 875 -37.91 2.25 11.81
C TRP A 875 -39.37 1.84 11.51
N GLU A 876 -40.17 2.69 10.85
CA GLU A 876 -41.50 2.34 10.37
C GLU A 876 -41.39 1.47 9.11
N LYS A 877 -42.15 0.37 9.07
CA LYS A 877 -42.14 -0.54 7.92
C LYS A 877 -42.70 0.13 6.67
N ASN A 878 -42.09 -0.14 5.52
CA ASN A 878 -42.41 0.44 4.22
C ASN A 878 -42.17 1.95 4.11
N SER A 879 -41.37 2.53 5.00
CA SER A 879 -40.95 3.94 4.95
C SER A 879 -39.79 4.15 3.98
N GLY A 880 -39.62 5.40 3.54
CA GLY A 880 -38.57 5.83 2.59
C GLY A 880 -39.08 5.96 1.16
N LEU A 881 -38.16 6.33 0.26
CA LEU A 881 -38.44 6.55 -1.15
C LEU A 881 -37.41 5.81 -2.00
N CYS A 882 -37.86 5.03 -2.99
CA CYS A 882 -37.00 4.55 -4.06
C CYS A 882 -36.70 5.71 -5.01
N CYS A 883 -35.52 6.30 -4.90
CA CYS A 883 -35.17 7.56 -5.55
C CYS A 883 -34.58 7.37 -6.95
N VAL A 884 -33.79 6.30 -7.15
CA VAL A 884 -33.11 5.99 -8.42
C VAL A 884 -33.17 4.47 -8.63
N TRP A 885 -33.33 4.03 -9.87
CA TRP A 885 -33.34 2.61 -10.24
C TRP A 885 -32.81 2.41 -11.66
N GLY A 886 -32.58 1.16 -12.05
CA GLY A 886 -32.03 0.81 -13.37
C GLY A 886 -30.51 0.97 -13.45
N GLN A 887 -30.01 1.04 -14.69
CA GLN A 887 -28.59 1.18 -15.01
C GLN A 887 -27.94 2.41 -14.35
N VAL A 888 -28.65 3.53 -14.26
CA VAL A 888 -28.14 4.76 -13.61
C VAL A 888 -27.85 4.48 -12.13
N CYS A 889 -28.71 3.72 -11.46
CA CYS A 889 -28.50 3.32 -10.08
C CYS A 889 -27.34 2.31 -9.93
N ALA A 890 -27.15 1.43 -10.91
CA ALA A 890 -26.03 0.47 -10.89
C ALA A 890 -24.69 1.21 -10.94
N VAL A 891 -24.55 2.19 -11.85
CA VAL A 891 -23.37 3.07 -11.93
C VAL A 891 -23.19 3.88 -10.64
N GLN A 892 -24.28 4.39 -10.06
CA GLN A 892 -24.23 5.08 -8.77
C GLN A 892 -23.66 4.17 -7.67
N LYS A 893 -24.05 2.88 -7.62
CA LYS A 893 -23.52 1.93 -6.65
C LYS A 893 -22.03 1.68 -6.84
N GLU A 894 -21.56 1.52 -8.08
CA GLU A 894 -20.13 1.37 -8.37
C GLU A 894 -19.33 2.61 -7.95
N PHE A 895 -19.89 3.81 -8.14
CA PHE A 895 -19.27 5.05 -7.67
C PHE A 895 -19.21 5.10 -6.13
N ILE A 896 -20.27 4.71 -5.43
CA ILE A 896 -20.29 4.62 -3.95
C ILE A 896 -19.22 3.64 -3.47
N GLU A 897 -19.12 2.47 -4.08
CA GLU A 897 -18.13 1.45 -3.73
C GLU A 897 -16.69 1.94 -3.93
N ALA A 898 -16.38 2.45 -5.12
CA ALA A 898 -15.04 2.93 -5.45
C ALA A 898 -14.63 4.13 -4.59
N SER A 899 -15.51 5.12 -4.45
CA SER A 899 -15.22 6.33 -3.66
C SER A 899 -15.11 6.02 -2.16
N LYS A 900 -15.91 5.08 -1.62
CA LYS A 900 -15.84 4.71 -0.21
C LYS A 900 -14.60 3.89 0.09
N THR A 901 -14.25 2.96 -0.80
CA THR A 901 -13.00 2.20 -0.66
C THR A 901 -11.79 3.13 -0.73
N ASP A 902 -11.79 4.11 -1.64
CA ASP A 902 -10.75 5.15 -1.71
C ASP A 902 -10.69 5.98 -0.41
N GLU A 903 -11.84 6.41 0.14
CA GLU A 903 -11.87 7.15 1.40
C GLU A 903 -11.26 6.36 2.56
N CYS A 904 -11.67 5.09 2.71
CA CYS A 904 -11.13 4.20 3.74
C CYS A 904 -9.62 3.95 3.55
N ALA A 905 -9.14 3.94 2.29
CA ALA A 905 -7.72 3.88 1.96
C ALA A 905 -6.97 5.21 2.17
N TYR A 906 -7.61 6.22 2.75
CA TYR A 906 -7.11 7.59 2.92
C TYR A 906 -6.84 8.32 1.59
N GLY A 907 -7.51 7.91 0.52
CA GLY A 907 -7.47 8.57 -0.78
C GLY A 907 -8.12 9.95 -0.75
N PHE A 908 -7.53 10.89 -1.48
CA PHE A 908 -8.00 12.28 -1.49
C PHE A 908 -9.39 12.42 -2.10
N ILE A 909 -9.68 11.72 -3.20
CA ILE A 909 -10.93 11.85 -3.94
C ILE A 909 -12.10 11.33 -3.10
N GLY A 910 -11.97 10.12 -2.55
CA GLY A 910 -12.94 9.53 -1.65
C GLY A 910 -13.18 10.42 -0.43
N ARG A 911 -12.12 10.92 0.21
CA ARG A 911 -12.26 11.87 1.34
C ARG A 911 -13.00 13.14 0.96
N CYS A 912 -12.75 13.74 -0.20
CA CYS A 912 -13.50 14.92 -0.63
C CYS A 912 -14.99 14.62 -0.85
N ILE A 913 -15.30 13.50 -1.53
CA ILE A 913 -16.68 13.08 -1.81
C ILE A 913 -17.42 12.83 -0.50
N TRP A 914 -16.85 11.98 0.37
CA TRP A 914 -17.51 11.56 1.59
C TRP A 914 -17.51 12.65 2.66
N TYR A 915 -16.51 13.54 2.69
CA TYR A 915 -16.59 14.76 3.50
C TYR A 915 -17.83 15.57 3.15
N PHE A 916 -18.12 15.78 1.85
CA PHE A 916 -19.33 16.46 1.42
C PHE A 916 -20.60 15.67 1.80
N VAL A 917 -20.61 14.34 1.68
CA VAL A 917 -21.76 13.51 2.08
C VAL A 917 -22.02 13.58 3.59
N HIS A 918 -20.98 13.46 4.43
CA HIS A 918 -21.07 13.55 5.89
C HIS A 918 -21.37 14.96 6.40
N HIS A 919 -20.94 16.00 5.67
CA HIS A 919 -21.12 17.41 6.04
C HIS A 919 -22.08 18.14 5.11
N THR A 920 -22.99 17.40 4.46
CA THR A 920 -24.01 18.00 3.59
C THR A 920 -24.78 19.03 4.41
N PRO A 921 -24.94 20.28 3.92
CA PRO A 921 -25.44 21.38 4.73
C PRO A 921 -26.87 21.17 5.22
N VAL A 922 -27.64 20.23 4.66
CA VAL A 922 -29.01 19.96 5.09
C VAL A 922 -29.26 18.46 5.24
N HIS A 923 -29.56 18.01 6.46
CA HIS A 923 -30.11 16.67 6.70
C HIS A 923 -31.65 16.73 6.55
N LEU A 924 -32.21 15.92 5.64
CA LEU A 924 -33.64 15.96 5.29
C LEU A 924 -34.51 14.91 6.02
N PHE A 925 -33.89 14.00 6.79
CA PHE A 925 -34.42 12.74 7.35
C PHE A 925 -33.58 12.39 8.59
N GLY A 926 -33.97 11.35 9.34
CA GLY A 926 -33.32 11.00 10.60
C GLY A 926 -33.62 11.98 11.74
N GLY A 927 -33.03 11.72 12.91
CA GLY A 927 -33.26 12.50 14.13
C GLY A 927 -32.20 13.58 14.41
N GLY A 928 -31.27 13.78 13.49
CA GLY A 928 -30.11 14.65 13.67
C GLY A 928 -30.37 16.15 13.44
N PRO A 929 -29.35 16.99 13.66
CA PRO A 929 -29.43 18.41 13.36
C PRO A 929 -29.79 18.62 11.90
N ARG A 930 -30.66 19.61 11.62
CA ARG A 930 -31.05 19.97 10.25
C ARG A 930 -29.88 20.49 9.41
N TRP A 931 -28.81 20.97 10.06
CA TRP A 931 -27.63 21.56 9.42
C TRP A 931 -26.34 20.93 9.95
N GLY A 932 -25.77 19.97 9.21
CA GLY A 932 -24.47 19.34 9.50
C GLY A 932 -24.32 18.70 10.90
N TYR A 933 -23.13 18.16 11.19
CA TYR A 933 -22.69 17.67 12.51
C TYR A 933 -21.72 18.64 13.20
#